data_AF-A0A7Z8VLE3-F1
#
_entry.id   AF-A0A7Z8VLE3-F1
#
_cell.length_a   1.000
_cell.length_b   1.000
_cell.length_c   1.000
_cell.angle_alpha   90.00
_cell.angle_beta   90.00
_cell.angle_gamma   90.00
#
_symmetry.space_group_name_H-M   'P 1'
#
loop_
_entity.id
_entity.type
_entity.pdbx_description
1 polymer ?
#
loop_
_entity_poly.entity_id
_entity_poly.type
_entity_poly.pdbx_seq_one_letter_code
_entity_poly.pdbx_strand_id
1 'polypeptide(L)'
;MFRFSTLLVCFFTLLTTVSGALQRFAPVKMQSCSEYSSCYAQINQIFSQATIGLYDIAWLIHSLSALAVILFVAVMLLTSFWSSSSRVSSAIWALVLAGIVGLQIQLGIYQTLASQALTHFVHYLLTALMLFIAFHIYIRSKTVWVKRGDGKKLWLISVAILVLGLQLILGAWLAANNAGLVCGEFPRCLGSWWPAADYQYALNIFSSLSFSAKVAVHWLHRVLSVVVFITLTWVMLTATASRIKQVRWAGAVVSGLLLVQIASGMVLVKLALPVWVVAVHGVVAIVLMLPLLAIRFYTKYQALEDLSGEAQQQDIELPEVIGQEPIALEVSKEFPQLELVEPESLYLRLKTQLGKTRTGLGAVLSVVSGNRAIDQDLLEEIETSLLMADVGMEVTSNIIAKLEESVEKHQLQDVSALQALLKQQLLELLEPVSQPLLIPEKLGPYVILVVGVNGVGKTTTIGKLAQRLQQQGHSVMLAAGDTFRAAAVEQLQIWGERNDIHVVAQHTGADSASVIFDGVQSAQAKGIDVLIADTAGRLHTKANLMQELSKIKRIMAKLDDTAPHEVLLVLDAGTGQNALSQAENFNKSVALTGIALTKLDGTAKGGMIFALAKQIGVPIRFLGVGEGINDLQDFNAEQFIDALFVSVEQ
;
A
#
# COMPACT_ATOMS: atom_id res chain seq x y z
N MET A 1 -15.38 18.90 2.40
CA MET A 1 -16.84 18.73 2.53
C MET A 1 -17.27 17.26 2.51
N PHE A 2 -17.09 16.50 1.42
CA PHE A 2 -17.55 15.09 1.31
C PHE A 2 -17.20 14.21 2.54
N ARG A 3 -15.91 14.16 2.93
CA ARG A 3 -15.45 13.38 4.11
C ARG A 3 -16.09 13.81 5.43
N PHE A 4 -16.31 15.11 5.61
CA PHE A 4 -16.96 15.64 6.82
C PHE A 4 -18.43 15.23 6.87
N SER A 5 -19.14 15.31 5.74
CA SER A 5 -20.51 14.81 5.61
C SER A 5 -20.58 13.31 5.90
N THR A 6 -19.62 12.51 5.44
CA THR A 6 -19.58 11.07 5.76
C THR A 6 -19.41 10.78 7.25
N LEU A 7 -18.59 11.58 7.96
CA LEU A 7 -18.44 11.46 9.41
C LEU A 7 -19.76 11.78 10.14
N LEU A 8 -20.48 12.82 9.69
CA LEU A 8 -21.78 13.17 10.24
C LEU A 8 -22.83 12.07 9.98
N VAL A 9 -22.83 11.45 8.79
CA VAL A 9 -23.67 10.28 8.53
C VAL A 9 -23.37 9.15 9.52
N CYS A 10 -22.10 8.85 9.81
CA CYS A 10 -21.74 7.84 10.82
C CYS A 10 -22.29 8.19 12.21
N PHE A 11 -22.09 9.44 12.65
CA PHE A 11 -22.55 9.92 13.94
C PHE A 11 -24.07 9.84 14.08
N PHE A 12 -24.82 10.39 13.13
CA PHE A 12 -26.27 10.40 13.19
C PHE A 12 -26.86 8.99 13.02
N THR A 13 -26.26 8.12 12.21
CA THR A 13 -26.68 6.70 12.12
C THR A 13 -26.53 5.97 13.45
N LEU A 14 -25.44 6.22 14.18
CA LEU A 14 -25.24 5.66 15.52
C LEU A 14 -26.31 6.19 16.49
N LEU A 15 -26.60 7.50 16.42
CA LEU A 15 -27.64 8.13 17.24
C LEU A 15 -29.04 7.57 16.94
N THR A 16 -29.36 7.34 15.67
CA THR A 16 -30.61 6.68 15.22
C THR A 16 -30.69 5.25 15.75
N THR A 17 -29.56 4.53 15.78
CA THR A 17 -29.48 3.15 16.31
C THR A 17 -29.75 3.12 17.80
N VAL A 18 -29.09 3.99 18.58
CA VAL A 18 -29.26 4.08 20.04
C VAL A 18 -30.68 4.48 20.40
N SER A 19 -31.18 5.57 19.80
CA SER A 19 -32.53 6.08 20.07
C SER A 19 -33.63 5.10 19.64
N GLY A 20 -33.48 4.43 18.50
CA GLY A 20 -34.42 3.40 18.05
C GLY A 20 -34.42 2.16 18.94
N ALA A 21 -33.27 1.77 19.48
CA ALA A 21 -33.19 0.69 20.46
C ALA A 21 -33.88 1.05 21.79
N LEU A 22 -33.77 2.31 22.24
CA LEU A 22 -34.45 2.80 23.44
C LEU A 22 -35.98 2.86 23.28
N GLN A 23 -36.47 3.29 22.12
CA GLN A 23 -37.92 3.35 21.84
C GLN A 23 -38.59 1.97 21.89
N ARG A 24 -37.90 0.91 21.47
CA ARG A 24 -38.42 -0.47 21.50
C ARG A 24 -38.74 -0.98 22.91
N PHE A 25 -38.16 -0.35 23.93
CA PHE A 25 -38.32 -0.74 25.32
C PHE A 25 -39.26 0.18 26.12
N ALA A 26 -39.89 1.16 25.47
CA ALA A 26 -40.95 1.95 26.08
C ALA A 26 -42.26 1.13 26.20
N PRO A 27 -43.07 1.35 27.25
CA PRO A 27 -44.27 0.55 27.51
C PRO A 27 -45.32 0.63 26.39
N VAL A 28 -45.92 -0.51 26.10
CA VAL A 28 -46.87 -0.82 24.99
C VAL A 28 -48.05 0.16 24.85
N LYS A 29 -48.42 0.89 25.91
CA LYS A 29 -49.53 1.88 25.88
C LYS A 29 -49.31 3.03 24.88
N MET A 30 -48.09 3.28 24.43
CA MET A 30 -47.76 4.34 23.46
C MET A 30 -47.46 3.82 22.03
N GLN A 31 -47.55 2.50 21.81
CA GLN A 31 -47.19 1.83 20.53
C GLN A 31 -48.35 1.70 19.54
N SER A 32 -49.57 2.12 19.90
CA SER A 32 -50.78 2.01 19.07
C SER A 32 -51.08 3.30 18.32
N CYS A 33 -50.22 3.72 17.40
CA CYS A 33 -50.58 4.72 16.38
C CYS A 33 -51.10 3.96 15.16
N SER A 34 -52.42 3.99 14.92
CA SER A 34 -53.07 3.29 13.81
C SER A 34 -52.94 4.01 12.46
N GLU A 35 -52.52 5.29 12.44
CA GLU A 35 -52.37 6.08 11.22
C GLU A 35 -50.98 6.73 11.11
N TYR A 36 -50.36 6.70 9.93
CA TYR A 36 -49.03 7.28 9.64
C TYR A 36 -48.93 8.78 10.01
N SER A 37 -50.02 9.53 9.80
CA SER A 37 -50.15 10.94 10.22
C SER A 37 -50.08 11.11 11.74
N SER A 38 -50.69 10.21 12.51
CA SER A 38 -50.74 10.28 13.98
C SER A 38 -49.40 9.97 14.68
N CYS A 39 -48.51 9.20 14.04
CA CYS A 39 -47.22 8.83 14.62
C CYS A 39 -46.11 9.88 14.38
N TYR A 40 -46.26 10.70 13.32
CA TYR A 40 -45.30 11.76 12.95
C TYR A 40 -45.80 13.19 13.23
N ALA A 41 -47.09 13.42 13.50
CA ALA A 41 -47.67 14.77 13.64
C ALA A 41 -47.80 15.30 15.09
N GLN A 42 -46.84 15.03 15.99
CA GLN A 42 -46.96 15.47 17.39
C GLN A 42 -45.70 16.12 18.01
N ILE A 43 -44.81 16.74 17.21
CA ILE A 43 -43.74 17.59 17.78
C ILE A 43 -44.34 18.68 18.68
N ASN A 44 -45.41 19.35 18.22
CA ASN A 44 -46.10 20.38 19.01
C ASN A 44 -46.77 19.83 20.27
N GLN A 45 -47.20 18.56 20.27
CA GLN A 45 -47.83 17.98 21.45
C GLN A 45 -46.80 17.60 22.53
N ILE A 46 -45.60 17.13 22.14
CA ILE A 46 -44.51 16.86 23.09
C ILE A 46 -44.11 18.12 23.87
N PHE A 47 -43.97 19.26 23.19
CA PHE A 47 -43.64 20.54 23.83
C PHE A 47 -44.78 21.17 24.63
N SER A 48 -46.01 20.63 24.50
CA SER A 48 -47.18 21.05 25.28
C SER A 48 -47.43 20.21 26.54
N GLN A 49 -46.66 19.14 26.76
CA GLN A 49 -46.80 18.27 27.94
C GLN A 49 -46.13 18.87 29.18
N ALA A 50 -46.71 18.65 30.36
CA ALA A 50 -46.19 19.15 31.64
C ALA A 50 -44.85 18.51 32.04
N THR A 51 -44.56 17.30 31.56
CA THR A 51 -43.30 16.58 31.80
C THR A 51 -42.93 15.79 30.56
N ILE A 52 -41.73 16.02 30.00
CA ILE A 52 -41.22 15.28 28.84
C ILE A 52 -40.62 13.96 29.33
N GLY A 53 -41.15 12.83 28.84
CA GLY A 53 -40.68 11.49 29.20
C GLY A 53 -39.43 11.05 28.41
N LEU A 54 -38.74 10.01 28.91
CA LEU A 54 -37.57 9.42 28.23
C LEU A 54 -37.92 8.89 26.82
N TYR A 55 -39.16 8.41 26.63
CA TYR A 55 -39.65 7.97 25.32
C TYR A 55 -39.76 9.14 24.33
N ASP A 56 -40.34 10.27 24.74
CA ASP A 56 -40.51 11.44 23.89
C ASP A 56 -39.16 12.03 23.46
N ILE A 57 -38.18 12.03 24.39
CA ILE A 57 -36.79 12.41 24.11
C ILE A 57 -36.16 11.43 23.12
N ALA A 58 -36.30 10.12 23.33
CA ALA A 58 -35.77 9.11 22.42
C ALA A 58 -36.43 9.17 21.04
N TRP A 59 -37.72 9.48 20.97
CA TRP A 59 -38.46 9.73 19.73
C TRP A 59 -37.93 10.95 18.99
N LEU A 60 -37.81 12.09 19.68
CA LEU A 60 -37.30 13.32 19.09
C LEU A 60 -35.87 13.16 18.56
N ILE A 61 -34.98 12.53 19.35
CA ILE A 61 -33.60 12.25 18.95
C ILE A 61 -33.57 11.36 17.70
N HIS A 62 -34.38 10.31 17.67
CA HIS A 62 -34.44 9.40 16.53
C HIS A 62 -34.90 10.12 15.26
N SER A 63 -36.00 10.86 15.34
CA SER A 63 -36.57 11.59 14.19
C SER A 63 -35.62 12.65 13.66
N LEU A 64 -35.01 13.46 14.53
CA LEU A 64 -34.04 14.48 14.12
C LEU A 64 -32.75 13.86 13.56
N SER A 65 -32.25 12.77 14.16
CA SER A 65 -31.07 12.07 13.65
C SER A 65 -31.33 11.41 12.29
N ALA A 66 -32.51 10.83 12.07
CA ALA A 66 -32.88 10.27 10.78
C ALA A 66 -32.98 11.34 9.68
N LEU A 67 -33.57 12.50 9.98
CA LEU A 67 -33.60 13.66 9.07
C LEU A 67 -32.18 14.16 8.76
N ALA A 68 -31.30 14.21 9.75
CA ALA A 68 -29.91 14.59 9.56
C ALA A 68 -29.18 13.57 8.64
N VAL A 69 -29.42 12.26 8.80
CA VAL A 69 -28.87 11.24 7.89
C VAL A 69 -29.32 11.50 6.45
N ILE A 70 -30.61 11.73 6.21
CA ILE A 70 -31.14 12.04 4.88
C ILE A 70 -30.43 13.26 4.28
N LEU A 71 -30.35 14.35 5.06
CA LEU A 71 -29.69 15.59 4.65
C LEU A 71 -28.22 15.36 4.28
N PHE A 72 -27.44 14.70 5.14
CA PHE A 72 -26.01 14.52 4.89
C PHE A 72 -25.71 13.50 3.79
N VAL A 73 -26.58 12.50 3.57
CA VAL A 73 -26.49 11.61 2.40
C VAL A 73 -26.77 12.38 1.10
N ALA A 74 -27.75 13.29 1.09
CA ALA A 74 -28.00 14.17 -0.05
C ALA A 74 -26.80 15.11 -0.32
N VAL A 75 -26.20 15.68 0.72
CA VAL A 75 -24.96 16.47 0.59
C VAL A 75 -23.81 15.62 0.06
N MET A 76 -23.67 14.37 0.51
CA MET A 76 -22.68 13.44 -0.04
C MET A 76 -22.89 13.16 -1.52
N LEU A 77 -24.14 12.94 -1.97
CA LEU A 77 -24.47 12.77 -3.38
C LEU A 77 -24.05 13.99 -4.22
N LEU A 78 -24.43 15.19 -3.79
CA LEU A 78 -24.09 16.44 -4.48
C LEU A 78 -22.59 16.65 -4.55
N THR A 79 -21.88 16.43 -3.44
CA THR A 79 -20.42 16.66 -3.36
C THR A 79 -19.59 15.51 -3.95
N SER A 80 -20.19 14.35 -4.24
CA SER A 80 -19.49 13.20 -4.83
C SER A 80 -18.92 13.50 -6.22
N PHE A 81 -19.60 14.34 -7.00
CA PHE A 81 -19.19 14.76 -8.34
C PHE A 81 -17.92 15.63 -8.34
N TRP A 82 -17.62 16.27 -7.21
CA TRP A 82 -16.48 17.20 -7.07
C TRP A 82 -15.27 16.52 -6.39
N SER A 83 -15.34 15.22 -6.10
CA SER A 83 -14.28 14.44 -5.46
C SER A 83 -13.13 14.13 -6.42
N SER A 84 -11.98 14.82 -6.31
CA SER A 84 -10.86 14.70 -7.26
C SER A 84 -10.21 13.31 -7.34
N SER A 85 -10.26 12.50 -6.28
CA SER A 85 -9.48 11.25 -6.17
C SER A 85 -10.27 9.97 -6.51
N SER A 86 -11.61 9.98 -6.56
CA SER A 86 -12.42 8.77 -6.86
C SER A 86 -13.92 9.06 -7.13
N ARG A 87 -14.23 9.99 -8.05
CA ARG A 87 -15.61 10.46 -8.36
C ARG A 87 -16.62 9.33 -8.50
N VAL A 88 -16.33 8.35 -9.37
CA VAL A 88 -17.27 7.25 -9.69
C VAL A 88 -17.54 6.37 -8.47
N SER A 89 -16.49 5.94 -7.75
CA SER A 89 -16.67 5.10 -6.57
C SER A 89 -17.41 5.83 -5.44
N SER A 90 -17.11 7.12 -5.24
CA SER A 90 -17.77 7.94 -4.21
C SER A 90 -19.25 8.16 -4.53
N ALA A 91 -19.59 8.38 -5.80
CA ALA A 91 -20.97 8.52 -6.26
C ALA A 91 -21.76 7.21 -6.11
N ILE A 92 -21.18 6.07 -6.52
CA ILE A 92 -21.83 4.75 -6.36
C ILE A 92 -22.16 4.48 -4.89
N TRP A 93 -21.22 4.68 -3.98
CA TRP A 93 -21.47 4.42 -2.57
C TRP A 93 -22.46 5.40 -1.93
N ALA A 94 -22.47 6.67 -2.36
CA ALA A 94 -23.48 7.62 -1.93
C ALA A 94 -24.89 7.25 -2.44
N LEU A 95 -25.00 6.72 -3.67
CA LEU A 95 -26.26 6.19 -4.21
C LEU A 95 -26.73 4.94 -3.45
N VAL A 96 -25.83 4.04 -3.11
CA VAL A 96 -26.14 2.86 -2.28
C VAL A 96 -26.68 3.30 -0.91
N LEU A 97 -26.04 4.28 -0.25
CA LEU A 97 -26.54 4.83 1.01
C LEU A 97 -27.93 5.46 0.85
N ALA A 98 -28.16 6.23 -0.22
CA ALA A 98 -29.47 6.81 -0.50
C ALA A 98 -30.54 5.75 -0.74
N GLY A 99 -30.20 4.65 -1.43
CA GLY A 99 -31.09 3.50 -1.61
C GLY A 99 -31.45 2.82 -0.28
N ILE A 100 -30.48 2.62 0.62
CA ILE A 100 -30.74 2.06 1.96
C ILE A 100 -31.65 3.00 2.77
N VAL A 101 -31.41 4.31 2.72
CA VAL A 101 -32.27 5.31 3.38
C VAL A 101 -33.69 5.28 2.82
N GLY A 102 -33.86 5.18 1.49
CA GLY A 102 -35.16 5.02 0.85
C GLY A 102 -35.88 3.76 1.31
N LEU A 103 -35.17 2.63 1.40
CA LEU A 103 -35.72 1.37 1.90
C LEU A 103 -36.15 1.47 3.37
N GLN A 104 -35.37 2.16 4.22
CA GLN A 104 -35.75 2.41 5.62
C GLN A 104 -37.04 3.23 5.72
N ILE A 105 -37.16 4.32 4.95
CA ILE A 105 -38.38 5.15 4.89
C ILE A 105 -39.56 4.29 4.44
N GLN A 106 -39.39 3.49 3.40
CA GLN A 106 -40.42 2.61 2.88
C GLN A 106 -40.87 1.60 3.95
N LEU A 107 -39.93 0.92 4.61
CA LEU A 107 -40.26 -0.02 5.67
C LEU A 107 -41.00 0.63 6.85
N GLY A 108 -40.68 1.88 7.19
CA GLY A 108 -41.40 2.65 8.20
C GLY A 108 -42.85 2.96 7.81
N ILE A 109 -43.10 3.25 6.52
CA ILE A 109 -44.45 3.48 5.99
C ILE A 109 -45.27 2.17 5.97
N TYR A 110 -44.65 1.05 5.57
CA TYR A 110 -45.31 -0.25 5.38
C TYR A 110 -45.40 -1.10 6.67
N GLN A 111 -45.13 -0.52 7.84
CA GLN A 111 -45.14 -1.22 9.14
C GLN A 111 -46.50 -1.89 9.47
N THR A 112 -47.57 -1.58 8.72
CA THR A 112 -48.92 -2.14 8.86
C THR A 112 -49.14 -3.50 8.18
N LEU A 113 -48.25 -3.97 7.27
CA LEU A 113 -48.46 -5.18 6.46
C LEU A 113 -47.57 -6.39 6.83
N ALA A 114 -46.55 -6.21 7.66
CA ALA A 114 -45.58 -7.26 8.04
C ALA A 114 -45.57 -7.52 9.55
N SER A 115 -45.04 -8.68 9.98
CA SER A 115 -44.89 -8.96 11.41
C SER A 115 -43.94 -7.93 12.05
N GLN A 116 -44.34 -7.38 13.21
CA GLN A 116 -43.56 -6.34 13.91
C GLN A 116 -42.10 -6.75 14.16
N ALA A 117 -41.87 -8.04 14.46
CA ALA A 117 -40.53 -8.59 14.64
C ALA A 117 -39.69 -8.54 13.35
N LEU A 118 -40.26 -8.92 12.20
CA LEU A 118 -39.57 -8.87 10.91
C LEU A 118 -39.21 -7.43 10.54
N THR A 119 -40.14 -6.50 10.69
CA THR A 119 -39.88 -5.07 10.41
C THR A 119 -38.76 -4.51 11.28
N HIS A 120 -38.77 -4.82 12.59
CA HIS A 120 -37.71 -4.38 13.52
C HIS A 120 -36.35 -5.02 13.21
N PHE A 121 -36.35 -6.30 12.83
CA PHE A 121 -35.16 -7.04 12.42
C PHE A 121 -34.51 -6.41 11.18
N VAL A 122 -35.30 -6.17 10.13
CA VAL A 122 -34.81 -5.58 8.88
C VAL A 122 -34.32 -4.15 9.09
N HIS A 123 -35.08 -3.31 9.83
CA HIS A 123 -34.64 -1.95 10.16
C HIS A 123 -33.28 -1.94 10.86
N TYR A 124 -33.09 -2.83 11.84
CA TYR A 124 -31.83 -2.90 12.60
C TYR A 124 -30.64 -3.27 11.70
N LEU A 125 -30.81 -4.27 10.82
CA LEU A 125 -29.76 -4.68 9.89
C LEU A 125 -29.40 -3.60 8.87
N LEU A 126 -30.41 -2.91 8.33
CA LEU A 126 -30.19 -1.82 7.39
C LEU A 126 -29.47 -0.64 8.04
N THR A 127 -29.79 -0.30 9.30
CA THR A 127 -29.09 0.77 10.03
C THR A 127 -27.64 0.39 10.33
N ALA A 128 -27.38 -0.85 10.73
CA ALA A 128 -26.01 -1.35 10.92
C ALA A 128 -25.22 -1.33 9.61
N LEU A 129 -25.81 -1.80 8.51
CA LEU A 129 -25.21 -1.77 7.18
C LEU A 129 -24.89 -0.34 6.73
N MET A 130 -25.80 0.60 6.96
CA MET A 130 -25.60 2.01 6.66
C MET A 130 -24.40 2.58 7.41
N LEU A 131 -24.26 2.27 8.72
CA LEU A 131 -23.10 2.68 9.51
C LEU A 131 -21.79 2.09 8.96
N PHE A 132 -21.79 0.80 8.60
CA PHE A 132 -20.61 0.11 8.08
C PHE A 132 -20.17 0.67 6.72
N ILE A 133 -21.13 0.95 5.82
CA ILE A 133 -20.85 1.56 4.53
C ILE A 133 -20.37 3.00 4.70
N ALA A 134 -21.03 3.81 5.54
CA ALA A 134 -20.60 5.17 5.81
C ALA A 134 -19.17 5.21 6.37
N PHE A 135 -18.85 4.32 7.33
CA PHE A 135 -17.51 4.22 7.87
C PHE A 135 -16.48 3.74 6.83
N HIS A 136 -16.86 2.81 5.96
CA HIS A 136 -16.03 2.36 4.84
C HIS A 136 -15.69 3.50 3.89
N ILE A 137 -16.67 4.34 3.53
CA ILE A 137 -16.46 5.53 2.72
C ILE A 137 -15.59 6.53 3.47
N TYR A 138 -15.84 6.75 4.77
CA TYR A 138 -15.09 7.70 5.58
C TYR A 138 -13.60 7.38 5.58
N ILE A 139 -13.24 6.11 5.82
CA ILE A 139 -11.83 5.70 5.78
C ILE A 139 -11.25 5.91 4.37
N ARG A 140 -11.97 5.55 3.31
CA ARG A 140 -11.48 5.71 1.92
C ARG A 140 -11.39 7.15 1.43
N SER A 141 -12.14 8.06 2.06
CA SER A 141 -12.19 9.46 1.66
C SER A 141 -10.97 10.29 2.08
N LYS A 142 -10.04 9.71 2.86
CA LYS A 142 -8.75 10.33 3.22
C LYS A 142 -7.70 10.02 2.15
N THR A 143 -7.13 11.06 1.52
CA THR A 143 -5.96 11.05 0.60
C THR A 143 -5.81 9.84 -0.35
N VAL A 144 -4.67 9.76 -1.06
CA VAL A 144 -4.43 8.68 -2.03
C VAL A 144 -3.95 7.44 -1.27
N TRP A 145 -4.62 6.32 -1.46
CA TRP A 145 -4.28 5.03 -0.84
C TRP A 145 -3.43 4.16 -1.76
N VAL A 146 -2.38 3.54 -1.21
CA VAL A 146 -1.53 2.57 -1.90
C VAL A 146 -1.73 1.20 -1.27
N LYS A 147 -1.84 0.12 -2.08
CA LYS A 147 -2.03 -1.24 -1.58
C LYS A 147 -0.70 -1.79 -1.03
N ARG A 148 -0.72 -2.35 0.19
CA ARG A 148 0.41 -3.09 0.80
C ARG A 148 0.54 -4.49 0.15
N GLY A 149 1.77 -4.95 -0.05
CA GLY A 149 2.09 -6.18 -0.79
C GLY A 149 1.84 -7.51 -0.05
N ASP A 150 1.62 -7.49 1.26
CA ASP A 150 1.47 -8.71 2.07
C ASP A 150 -0.01 -9.05 2.33
N GLY A 151 -0.49 -10.09 1.63
CA GLY A 151 -1.88 -10.55 1.69
C GLY A 151 -2.15 -11.69 2.68
N LYS A 152 -1.12 -12.30 3.28
CA LYS A 152 -1.28 -13.58 4.01
C LYS A 152 -2.14 -13.43 5.29
N LYS A 153 -2.16 -12.25 5.91
CA LYS A 153 -2.92 -11.98 7.17
C LYS A 153 -4.37 -11.51 6.96
N LEU A 154 -4.82 -11.30 5.72
CA LEU A 154 -6.18 -10.77 5.45
C LEU A 154 -7.30 -11.79 5.68
N TRP A 155 -7.00 -13.09 5.61
CA TRP A 155 -8.01 -14.15 5.76
C TRP A 155 -8.60 -14.18 7.18
N LEU A 156 -7.76 -14.15 8.22
CA LEU A 156 -8.20 -14.16 9.62
C LEU A 156 -9.17 -13.01 9.93
N ILE A 157 -8.86 -11.79 9.49
CA ILE A 157 -9.71 -10.61 9.69
C ILE A 157 -11.04 -10.77 8.93
N SER A 158 -11.01 -11.38 7.74
CA SER A 158 -12.21 -11.63 6.94
C SER A 158 -13.14 -12.66 7.60
N VAL A 159 -12.57 -13.71 8.20
CA VAL A 159 -13.33 -14.68 9.01
C VAL A 159 -13.95 -14.01 10.23
N ALA A 160 -13.19 -13.18 10.95
CA ALA A 160 -13.72 -12.45 12.11
C ALA A 160 -14.89 -11.51 11.74
N ILE A 161 -14.81 -10.79 10.62
CA ILE A 161 -15.90 -9.96 10.11
C ILE A 161 -17.13 -10.80 9.77
N LEU A 162 -16.96 -11.96 9.13
CA LEU A 162 -18.05 -12.86 8.78
C LEU A 162 -18.75 -13.39 10.03
N VAL A 163 -17.98 -13.92 10.99
CA VAL A 163 -18.52 -14.52 12.22
C VAL A 163 -19.20 -13.47 13.10
N LEU A 164 -18.62 -12.27 13.25
CA LEU A 164 -19.30 -11.17 13.95
C LEU A 164 -20.57 -10.72 13.20
N GLY A 165 -20.55 -10.69 11.87
CA GLY A 165 -21.74 -10.37 11.06
C GLY A 165 -22.89 -11.35 11.30
N LEU A 166 -22.59 -12.66 11.34
CA LEU A 166 -23.57 -13.69 11.69
C LEU A 166 -24.11 -13.51 13.11
N GLN A 167 -23.24 -13.16 14.08
CA GLN A 167 -23.65 -12.87 15.45
C GLN A 167 -24.57 -11.65 15.55
N LEU A 168 -24.32 -10.60 14.76
CA LEU A 168 -25.17 -9.41 14.70
C LEU A 168 -26.54 -9.73 14.11
N ILE A 169 -26.60 -10.56 13.05
CA ILE A 169 -27.87 -11.03 12.47
C ILE A 169 -28.65 -11.81 13.51
N LEU A 170 -28.01 -12.78 14.17
CA LEU A 170 -28.65 -13.60 15.18
C LEU A 170 -29.10 -12.78 16.41
N GLY A 171 -28.29 -11.82 16.83
CA GLY A 171 -28.61 -10.87 17.90
C GLY A 171 -29.77 -9.94 17.55
N ALA A 172 -29.84 -9.46 16.30
CA ALA A 172 -30.96 -8.66 15.81
C ALA A 172 -32.27 -9.46 15.84
N TRP A 173 -32.22 -10.73 15.41
CA TRP A 173 -33.37 -11.63 15.42
C TRP A 173 -33.83 -11.97 16.85
N LEU A 174 -32.88 -12.21 17.75
CA LEU A 174 -33.11 -12.41 19.18
C LEU A 174 -33.80 -11.21 19.82
N ALA A 175 -33.32 -9.99 19.53
CA ALA A 175 -33.87 -8.75 20.05
C ALA A 175 -35.27 -8.47 19.49
N ALA A 176 -35.49 -8.68 18.18
CA ALA A 176 -36.78 -8.48 17.53
C ALA A 176 -37.90 -9.38 18.10
N ASN A 177 -37.54 -10.55 18.65
CA ASN A 177 -38.46 -11.52 19.23
C ASN A 177 -38.51 -11.49 20.78
N ASN A 178 -37.84 -10.52 21.41
CA ASN A 178 -37.73 -10.40 22.87
C ASN A 178 -37.22 -11.70 23.54
N ALA A 179 -36.30 -12.41 22.89
CA ALA A 179 -35.81 -13.71 23.35
C ALA A 179 -34.52 -13.63 24.20
N GLY A 180 -33.90 -12.44 24.30
CA GLY A 180 -32.61 -12.23 24.97
C GLY A 180 -32.59 -12.42 26.49
N LEU A 181 -33.75 -12.61 27.13
CA LEU A 181 -33.86 -12.85 28.58
C LEU A 181 -34.42 -14.23 28.94
N VAL A 182 -34.71 -15.08 27.94
CA VAL A 182 -35.34 -16.40 28.15
C VAL A 182 -34.42 -17.38 28.90
N CYS A 183 -33.11 -17.25 28.71
CA CYS A 183 -32.11 -18.01 29.46
C CYS A 183 -31.53 -17.09 30.55
N GLY A 184 -31.96 -17.27 31.81
CA GLY A 184 -31.49 -16.46 32.96
C GLY A 184 -30.19 -16.94 33.60
N GLU A 185 -29.70 -18.12 33.23
CA GLU A 185 -28.48 -18.71 33.80
C GLU A 185 -27.28 -18.54 32.85
N PHE A 186 -26.07 -18.63 33.40
CA PHE A 186 -24.81 -18.72 32.64
C PHE A 186 -23.88 -19.74 33.33
N PRO A 187 -23.28 -20.71 32.63
CA PRO A 187 -23.29 -20.93 31.18
C PRO A 187 -24.52 -21.73 30.65
N ARG A 188 -25.32 -22.31 31.54
CA ARG A 188 -26.48 -23.15 31.18
C ARG A 188 -27.69 -22.32 30.73
N CYS A 189 -28.64 -22.95 30.05
CA CYS A 189 -29.98 -22.39 29.80
C CYS A 189 -31.03 -23.40 30.25
N LEU A 190 -31.95 -22.96 31.13
CA LEU A 190 -32.95 -23.82 31.75
C LEU A 190 -32.33 -25.07 32.41
N GLY A 191 -31.22 -24.91 33.14
CA GLY A 191 -30.52 -26.01 33.81
C GLY A 191 -29.70 -26.94 32.92
N SER A 192 -29.73 -26.79 31.59
CA SER A 192 -29.00 -27.64 30.64
C SER A 192 -27.92 -26.88 29.86
N TRP A 193 -26.83 -27.59 29.51
CA TRP A 193 -25.84 -27.11 28.53
C TRP A 193 -26.35 -27.17 27.09
N TRP A 194 -27.28 -28.09 26.83
CA TRP A 194 -27.98 -28.26 25.56
C TRP A 194 -29.48 -28.40 25.84
N PRO A 195 -30.23 -27.29 25.91
CA PRO A 195 -31.65 -27.34 26.26
C PRO A 195 -32.43 -28.09 25.19
N ALA A 196 -33.40 -28.90 25.60
CA ALA A 196 -34.38 -29.48 24.69
C ALA A 196 -35.29 -28.34 24.18
N ALA A 197 -35.03 -27.87 22.97
CA ALA A 197 -35.65 -26.70 22.39
C ALA A 197 -35.91 -26.90 20.89
N ASP A 198 -36.80 -26.08 20.32
CA ASP A 198 -37.17 -26.15 18.92
C ASP A 198 -36.16 -25.40 18.04
N TYR A 199 -35.08 -26.10 17.68
CA TYR A 199 -34.03 -25.56 16.82
C TYR A 199 -34.45 -25.40 15.35
N GLN A 200 -35.46 -26.15 14.90
CA GLN A 200 -35.94 -26.09 13.51
C GLN A 200 -36.64 -24.76 13.22
N TYR A 201 -37.45 -24.28 14.17
CA TYR A 201 -38.19 -23.03 14.02
C TYR A 201 -37.46 -21.81 14.59
N ALA A 202 -36.28 -21.96 15.18
CA ALA A 202 -35.52 -20.87 15.81
C ALA A 202 -35.20 -19.69 14.88
N LEU A 203 -35.07 -19.94 13.57
CA LEU A 203 -34.74 -18.94 12.55
C LEU A 203 -35.90 -18.63 11.59
N ASN A 204 -37.14 -19.04 11.93
CA ASN A 204 -38.29 -18.77 11.08
C ASN A 204 -38.68 -17.28 11.12
N ILE A 205 -38.37 -16.56 10.05
CA ILE A 205 -38.62 -15.11 9.92
C ILE A 205 -40.08 -14.75 9.57
N PHE A 206 -40.90 -15.73 9.20
CA PHE A 206 -42.27 -15.51 8.72
C PHE A 206 -43.34 -15.63 9.81
N SER A 207 -42.98 -16.18 10.98
CA SER A 207 -43.91 -16.37 12.11
C SER A 207 -43.32 -15.87 13.42
N SER A 208 -44.18 -15.62 14.41
CA SER A 208 -43.72 -15.36 15.78
C SER A 208 -43.08 -16.63 16.37
N LEU A 209 -42.01 -16.45 17.15
CA LEU A 209 -41.32 -17.57 17.78
C LEU A 209 -42.09 -18.10 19.00
N SER A 210 -42.24 -19.42 19.08
CA SER A 210 -42.70 -20.12 20.29
C SER A 210 -41.68 -19.97 21.43
N PHE A 211 -42.08 -20.19 22.69
CA PHE A 211 -41.13 -20.15 23.81
C PHE A 211 -39.95 -21.11 23.60
N SER A 212 -40.22 -22.33 23.12
CA SER A 212 -39.19 -23.33 22.79
C SER A 212 -38.22 -22.83 21.70
N ALA A 213 -38.73 -22.21 20.65
CA ALA A 213 -37.90 -21.63 19.60
C ALA A 213 -37.10 -20.39 20.08
N LYS A 214 -37.64 -19.62 21.04
CA LYS A 214 -36.92 -18.52 21.72
C LYS A 214 -35.76 -19.02 22.58
N VAL A 215 -35.92 -20.15 23.25
CA VAL A 215 -34.82 -20.84 23.98
C VAL A 215 -33.73 -21.24 22.99
N ALA A 216 -34.10 -21.87 21.87
CA ALA A 216 -33.16 -22.32 20.84
C ALA A 216 -32.35 -21.16 20.23
N VAL A 217 -32.99 -20.07 19.81
CA VAL A 217 -32.30 -18.91 19.22
C VAL A 217 -31.37 -18.21 20.22
N HIS A 218 -31.76 -18.10 21.49
CA HIS A 218 -30.90 -17.53 22.53
C HIS A 218 -29.69 -18.44 22.79
N TRP A 219 -29.88 -19.75 22.85
CA TRP A 219 -28.77 -20.69 22.98
C TRP A 219 -27.81 -20.62 21.78
N LEU A 220 -28.33 -20.56 20.54
CA LEU A 220 -27.51 -20.39 19.33
C LEU A 220 -26.67 -19.11 19.38
N HIS A 221 -27.26 -18.01 19.87
CA HIS A 221 -26.57 -16.72 20.05
C HIS A 221 -25.40 -16.82 21.03
N ARG A 222 -25.54 -17.62 22.10
CA ARG A 222 -24.48 -17.86 23.09
C ARG A 222 -23.36 -18.74 22.55
N VAL A 223 -23.69 -19.77 21.79
CA VAL A 223 -22.66 -20.64 21.19
C VAL A 223 -21.85 -19.89 20.15
N LEU A 224 -22.51 -19.14 19.26
CA LEU A 224 -21.83 -18.34 18.27
C LEU A 224 -21.00 -17.21 18.91
N SER A 225 -21.42 -16.65 20.06
CA SER A 225 -20.62 -15.65 20.77
C SER A 225 -19.29 -16.18 21.29
N VAL A 226 -19.17 -17.48 21.61
CA VAL A 226 -17.89 -18.11 21.96
C VAL A 226 -16.96 -18.15 20.76
N VAL A 227 -17.48 -18.49 19.57
CA VAL A 227 -16.70 -18.47 18.31
C VAL A 227 -16.25 -17.05 17.98
N VAL A 228 -17.14 -16.06 18.13
CA VAL A 228 -16.81 -14.64 17.98
C VAL A 228 -15.71 -14.25 18.97
N PHE A 229 -15.82 -14.64 20.25
CA PHE A 229 -14.82 -14.31 21.26
C PHE A 229 -13.43 -14.84 20.90
N ILE A 230 -13.33 -16.12 20.50
CA ILE A 230 -12.06 -16.73 20.11
C ILE A 230 -11.46 -16.02 18.88
N THR A 231 -12.27 -15.82 17.84
CA THR A 231 -11.81 -15.20 16.59
C THR A 231 -11.40 -13.74 16.79
N LEU A 232 -12.16 -12.95 17.55
CA LEU A 232 -11.82 -11.56 17.86
C LEU A 232 -10.63 -11.45 18.80
N THR A 233 -10.44 -12.37 19.75
CA THR A 233 -9.24 -12.40 20.60
C THR A 233 -7.99 -12.65 19.76
N TRP A 234 -8.05 -13.55 18.77
CA TRP A 234 -6.94 -13.78 17.86
C TRP A 234 -6.63 -12.55 16.98
N VAL A 235 -7.66 -11.89 16.42
CA VAL A 235 -7.48 -10.63 15.68
C VAL A 235 -6.93 -9.53 16.59
N MET A 236 -7.42 -9.42 17.83
CA MET A 236 -6.94 -8.45 18.82
C MET A 236 -5.45 -8.63 19.07
N LEU A 237 -4.99 -9.83 19.43
CA LEU A 237 -3.59 -10.12 19.73
C LEU A 237 -2.67 -9.86 18.52
N THR A 238 -3.11 -10.24 17.32
CA THR A 238 -2.33 -10.03 16.10
C THR A 238 -2.30 -8.56 15.67
N ALA A 239 -3.40 -7.82 15.87
CA ALA A 239 -3.49 -6.40 15.52
C ALA A 239 -2.73 -5.52 16.51
N THR A 240 -2.80 -5.79 17.82
CA THR A 240 -2.04 -5.02 18.83
C THR A 240 -0.53 -5.23 18.72
N ALA A 241 -0.09 -6.40 18.26
CA ALA A 241 1.30 -6.71 17.95
C ALA A 241 1.77 -6.15 16.59
N SER A 242 0.90 -5.52 15.80
CA SER A 242 1.24 -4.99 14.48
C SER A 242 2.20 -3.78 14.57
N ARG A 243 3.16 -3.72 13.64
CA ARG A 243 4.04 -2.55 13.47
C ARG A 243 3.30 -1.32 12.91
N ILE A 244 2.11 -1.51 12.35
CA ILE A 244 1.31 -0.44 11.74
C ILE A 244 0.52 0.29 12.84
N LYS A 245 0.83 1.57 13.09
CA LYS A 245 0.23 2.38 14.17
C LYS A 245 -1.31 2.35 14.15
N GLN A 246 -1.93 2.52 12.98
CA GLN A 246 -3.39 2.53 12.84
C GLN A 246 -4.02 1.16 13.13
N VAL A 247 -3.36 0.07 12.73
CA VAL A 247 -3.81 -1.31 13.02
C VAL A 247 -3.69 -1.60 14.51
N ARG A 248 -2.59 -1.17 15.15
CA ARG A 248 -2.38 -1.33 16.59
C ARG A 248 -3.43 -0.59 17.41
N TRP A 249 -3.71 0.67 17.06
CA TRP A 249 -4.78 1.45 17.69
C TRP A 249 -6.14 0.81 17.51
N ALA A 250 -6.48 0.37 16.29
CA ALA A 250 -7.74 -0.32 16.04
C ALA A 250 -7.82 -1.65 16.83
N GLY A 251 -6.71 -2.39 16.98
CA GLY A 251 -6.62 -3.57 17.84
C GLY A 251 -6.87 -3.27 19.32
N ALA A 252 -6.35 -2.15 19.84
CA ALA A 252 -6.63 -1.70 21.21
C ALA A 252 -8.11 -1.33 21.40
N VAL A 253 -8.73 -0.70 20.39
CA VAL A 253 -10.18 -0.42 20.39
C VAL A 253 -10.99 -1.72 20.36
N VAL A 254 -10.60 -2.73 19.58
CA VAL A 254 -11.22 -4.07 19.66
C VAL A 254 -11.13 -4.63 21.07
N SER A 255 -9.96 -4.55 21.71
CA SER A 255 -9.78 -5.03 23.09
C SER A 255 -10.73 -4.36 24.08
N GLY A 256 -10.83 -3.02 24.05
CA GLY A 256 -11.71 -2.28 24.94
C GLY A 256 -13.20 -2.60 24.71
N LEU A 257 -13.64 -2.59 23.45
CA LEU A 257 -15.04 -2.89 23.11
C LEU A 257 -15.41 -4.35 23.40
N LEU A 258 -14.50 -5.30 23.19
CA LEU A 258 -14.73 -6.71 23.49
C LEU A 258 -14.92 -6.94 25.00
N LEU A 259 -14.12 -6.28 25.83
CA LEU A 259 -14.30 -6.32 27.29
C LEU A 259 -15.66 -5.76 27.71
N VAL A 260 -16.06 -4.61 27.15
CA VAL A 260 -17.38 -4.01 27.41
C VAL A 260 -18.51 -4.94 26.92
N GLN A 261 -18.35 -5.59 25.77
CA GLN A 261 -19.33 -6.52 25.21
C GLN A 261 -19.53 -7.75 26.11
N ILE A 262 -18.45 -8.34 26.61
CA ILE A 262 -18.47 -9.50 27.50
C ILE A 262 -19.04 -9.12 28.87
N ALA A 263 -18.56 -8.02 29.45
CA ALA A 263 -19.04 -7.53 30.74
C ALA A 263 -20.54 -7.22 30.68
N SER A 264 -20.99 -6.45 29.69
CA SER A 264 -22.42 -6.14 29.51
C SER A 264 -23.27 -7.39 29.29
N GLY A 265 -22.79 -8.37 28.51
CA GLY A 265 -23.49 -9.64 28.29
C GLY A 265 -23.64 -10.48 29.57
N MET A 266 -22.56 -10.62 30.36
CA MET A 266 -22.60 -11.36 31.63
C MET A 266 -23.47 -10.67 32.67
N VAL A 267 -23.34 -9.34 32.79
CA VAL A 267 -24.11 -8.52 33.73
C VAL A 267 -25.61 -8.58 33.38
N LEU A 268 -25.96 -8.54 32.10
CA LEU A 268 -27.35 -8.67 31.65
C LEU A 268 -28.00 -9.97 32.13
N VAL A 269 -27.30 -11.10 31.99
CA VAL A 269 -27.81 -12.42 32.38
C VAL A 269 -27.82 -12.57 33.91
N LYS A 270 -26.74 -12.18 34.59
CA LYS A 270 -26.57 -12.46 36.03
C LYS A 270 -27.38 -11.53 36.94
N LEU A 271 -27.51 -10.26 36.56
CA LEU A 271 -28.16 -9.24 37.39
C LEU A 271 -29.59 -8.91 36.94
N ALA A 272 -30.12 -9.63 35.94
CA ALA A 272 -31.43 -9.40 35.35
C ALA A 272 -31.68 -7.89 35.06
N LEU A 273 -30.65 -7.23 34.53
CA LEU A 273 -30.64 -5.77 34.41
C LEU A 273 -31.75 -5.26 33.46
N PRO A 274 -32.14 -3.98 33.60
CA PRO A 274 -33.21 -3.42 32.81
C PRO A 274 -32.93 -3.48 31.31
N VAL A 275 -34.01 -3.47 30.53
CA VAL A 275 -33.96 -3.78 29.09
C VAL A 275 -33.10 -2.79 28.27
N TRP A 276 -32.85 -1.58 28.77
CA TRP A 276 -31.91 -0.64 28.13
C TRP A 276 -30.46 -1.17 28.07
N VAL A 277 -30.06 -2.08 28.97
CA VAL A 277 -28.74 -2.73 28.92
C VAL A 277 -28.63 -3.66 27.71
N VAL A 278 -29.74 -4.24 27.27
CA VAL A 278 -29.82 -5.02 26.00
C VAL A 278 -29.54 -4.10 24.81
N ALA A 279 -30.10 -2.88 24.81
CA ALA A 279 -29.82 -1.89 23.77
C ALA A 279 -28.33 -1.53 23.72
N VAL A 280 -27.71 -1.28 24.89
CA VAL A 280 -26.28 -0.97 24.98
C VAL A 280 -25.43 -2.15 24.47
N HIS A 281 -25.73 -3.38 24.89
CA HIS A 281 -25.05 -4.58 24.41
C HIS A 281 -25.14 -4.72 22.88
N GLY A 282 -26.31 -4.44 22.29
CA GLY A 282 -26.51 -4.45 20.85
C GLY A 282 -25.74 -3.34 20.12
N VAL A 283 -25.69 -2.13 20.68
CA VAL A 283 -24.97 -0.99 20.08
C VAL A 283 -23.46 -1.23 20.12
N VAL A 284 -22.91 -1.71 21.24
CA VAL A 284 -21.48 -2.04 21.36
C VAL A 284 -21.10 -3.13 20.35
N ALA A 285 -21.97 -4.13 20.14
CA ALA A 285 -21.77 -5.16 19.13
C ALA A 285 -21.64 -4.57 17.71
N ILE A 286 -22.51 -3.63 17.33
CA ILE A 286 -22.45 -2.94 16.03
C ILE A 286 -21.13 -2.16 15.91
N VAL A 287 -20.78 -1.39 16.94
CA VAL A 287 -19.56 -0.56 16.94
C VAL A 287 -18.29 -1.41 16.85
N LEU A 288 -18.30 -2.64 17.38
CA LEU A 288 -17.19 -3.60 17.31
C LEU A 288 -16.79 -3.97 15.87
N MET A 289 -17.71 -3.85 14.90
CA MET A 289 -17.41 -4.06 13.48
C MET A 289 -16.50 -2.97 12.89
N LEU A 290 -16.59 -1.73 13.38
CA LEU A 290 -15.84 -0.59 12.84
C LEU A 290 -14.32 -0.77 12.94
N PRO A 291 -13.71 -1.07 14.09
CA PRO A 291 -12.28 -1.29 14.16
C PRO A 291 -11.82 -2.51 13.35
N LEU A 292 -12.66 -3.52 13.11
CA LEU A 292 -12.31 -4.65 12.21
C LEU A 292 -12.25 -4.21 10.74
N LEU A 293 -13.20 -3.38 10.29
CA LEU A 293 -13.15 -2.77 8.97
C LEU A 293 -11.91 -1.87 8.82
N ALA A 294 -11.54 -1.15 9.88
CA ALA A 294 -10.31 -0.35 9.91
C ALA A 294 -9.06 -1.22 9.84
N ILE A 295 -8.96 -2.29 10.65
CA ILE A 295 -7.84 -3.24 10.62
C ILE A 295 -7.70 -3.84 9.22
N ARG A 296 -8.79 -4.34 8.63
CA ARG A 296 -8.81 -4.88 7.26
C ARG A 296 -8.31 -3.86 6.25
N PHE A 297 -8.75 -2.61 6.40
CA PHE A 297 -8.37 -1.53 5.50
C PHE A 297 -6.89 -1.16 5.63
N TYR A 298 -6.42 -0.81 6.83
CA TYR A 298 -5.04 -0.37 7.08
C TYR A 298 -3.99 -1.49 6.95
N THR A 299 -4.41 -2.75 7.06
CA THR A 299 -3.54 -3.90 6.72
C THR A 299 -3.37 -4.02 5.20
N LYS A 300 -4.41 -3.68 4.42
CA LYS A 300 -4.38 -3.76 2.95
C LYS A 300 -3.85 -2.50 2.29
N TYR A 301 -4.02 -1.33 2.91
CA TYR A 301 -3.72 -0.03 2.33
C TYR A 301 -2.87 0.81 3.29
N GLN A 302 -2.05 1.69 2.72
CA GLN A 302 -1.30 2.73 3.44
C GLN A 302 -1.56 4.09 2.78
N ALA A 303 -1.63 5.15 3.58
CA ALA A 303 -1.82 6.49 3.06
C ALA A 303 -0.50 6.97 2.45
N LEU A 304 -0.57 7.66 1.31
CA LEU A 304 0.62 8.21 0.66
C LEU A 304 1.36 9.22 1.53
N GLU A 305 0.65 10.00 2.35
CA GLU A 305 1.22 10.97 3.29
C GLU A 305 2.07 10.31 4.39
N ASP A 306 1.69 9.11 4.83
CA ASP A 306 2.43 8.37 5.86
C ASP A 306 3.80 7.92 5.30
N LEU A 307 3.92 7.70 3.99
CA LEU A 307 5.18 7.37 3.31
C LEU A 307 6.11 8.59 3.17
N SER A 308 5.55 9.80 3.01
CA SER A 308 6.33 11.03 3.00
C SER A 308 6.79 11.46 4.40
N GLY A 309 5.99 11.18 5.44
CA GLY A 309 6.34 11.49 6.82
C GLY A 309 7.44 10.57 7.39
N GLU A 310 7.42 9.28 7.05
CA GLU A 310 8.50 8.36 7.45
C GLU A 310 9.85 8.70 6.80
N ALA A 311 9.85 9.34 5.62
CA ALA A 311 11.06 9.86 4.97
C ALA A 311 11.61 11.14 5.62
N GLN A 312 10.79 11.88 6.38
CA GLN A 312 11.22 13.07 7.12
C GLN A 312 11.64 12.76 8.57
N GLN A 313 11.34 11.56 9.09
CA GLN A 313 11.59 11.21 10.48
C GLN A 313 12.94 10.50 10.73
N GLN A 314 13.74 10.35 9.67
CA GLN A 314 15.19 10.21 9.78
C GLN A 314 15.80 11.61 9.77
N ASP A 315 15.60 12.35 10.85
CA ASP A 315 16.37 13.55 11.15
C ASP A 315 17.85 13.13 11.29
N ILE A 316 18.63 13.41 10.26
CA ILE A 316 20.05 13.68 10.42
C ILE A 316 20.09 14.99 11.19
N GLU A 317 20.54 14.95 12.45
CA GLU A 317 20.96 16.15 13.18
C GLU A 317 22.00 16.89 12.32
N LEU A 318 21.54 17.93 11.61
CA LEU A 318 22.43 18.94 11.07
C LEU A 318 22.80 19.88 12.22
N PRO A 319 24.10 20.14 12.46
CA PRO A 319 24.50 21.09 13.48
C PRO A 319 23.97 22.47 13.14
N GLU A 320 23.44 23.12 14.17
CA GLU A 320 22.89 24.47 14.18
C GLU A 320 23.93 25.49 13.68
N VAL A 321 23.78 25.95 12.44
CA VAL A 321 24.58 27.07 11.91
C VAL A 321 23.98 28.36 12.44
N ILE A 322 24.67 28.93 13.43
CA ILE A 322 24.45 30.28 13.96
C ILE A 322 24.48 31.27 12.80
N GLY A 323 23.47 32.15 12.77
CA GLY A 323 23.16 33.03 11.65
C GLY A 323 24.30 33.95 11.21
N GLN A 324 24.36 34.14 9.89
CA GLN A 324 24.94 35.31 9.26
C GLN A 324 23.96 35.83 8.19
N GLU A 325 23.75 37.15 8.22
CA GLU A 325 22.92 37.92 7.29
C GLU A 325 23.42 37.79 5.83
N PRO A 326 22.53 38.00 4.84
CA PRO A 326 22.84 37.77 3.44
C PRO A 326 23.77 38.85 2.89
N ILE A 327 25.02 38.48 2.60
CA ILE A 327 25.91 39.27 1.75
C ILE A 327 25.56 38.95 0.30
N ALA A 328 25.03 39.95 -0.40
CA ALA A 328 24.93 39.93 -1.86
C ALA A 328 26.34 39.85 -2.45
N LEU A 329 26.64 38.78 -3.18
CA LEU A 329 27.87 38.64 -3.96
C LEU A 329 27.51 38.42 -5.41
N GLU A 330 27.92 39.40 -6.21
CA GLU A 330 27.92 39.38 -7.66
C GLU A 330 28.67 38.16 -8.17
N VAL A 331 28.03 37.41 -9.06
CA VAL A 331 28.63 36.26 -9.75
C VAL A 331 29.58 36.79 -10.82
N SER A 332 30.89 36.79 -10.53
CA SER A 332 31.90 36.84 -11.57
C SER A 332 32.05 35.45 -12.21
N LYS A 333 31.97 35.42 -13.55
CA LYS A 333 32.26 34.25 -14.38
C LYS A 333 33.77 34.00 -14.38
N GLU A 334 34.22 32.95 -13.70
CA GLU A 334 35.47 32.27 -14.05
C GLU A 334 35.30 30.77 -13.77
N PHE A 335 35.38 29.97 -14.84
CA PHE A 335 35.30 28.52 -14.79
C PHE A 335 36.68 27.94 -14.49
N PRO A 336 36.84 27.05 -13.49
CA PRO A 336 38.01 26.20 -13.41
C PRO A 336 37.96 25.19 -14.55
N GLN A 337 39.02 25.15 -15.38
CA GLN A 337 39.25 24.04 -16.31
C GLN A 337 39.42 22.76 -15.47
N LEU A 338 38.55 21.77 -15.68
CA LEU A 338 38.59 20.48 -15.00
C LEU A 338 39.41 19.48 -15.84
N GLU A 339 40.49 18.97 -15.24
CA GLU A 339 41.38 17.95 -15.80
C GLU A 339 40.65 16.62 -16.12
N LEU A 340 41.12 15.96 -17.18
CA LEU A 340 40.71 14.60 -17.55
C LEU A 340 41.08 13.62 -16.43
N VAL A 341 40.08 12.91 -15.93
CA VAL A 341 40.23 11.96 -14.81
C VAL A 341 40.89 10.67 -15.30
N GLU A 342 42.09 10.34 -14.79
CA GLU A 342 42.80 9.12 -15.16
C GLU A 342 42.10 7.82 -14.69
N PRO A 343 42.22 6.70 -15.44
CA PRO A 343 41.54 5.43 -15.16
C PRO A 343 41.89 4.80 -13.80
N GLU A 344 43.11 5.00 -13.30
CA GLU A 344 43.51 4.53 -11.96
C GLU A 344 42.66 5.18 -10.85
N SER A 345 42.27 6.44 -11.03
CA SER A 345 41.40 7.16 -10.09
C SER A 345 39.93 6.74 -10.15
N LEU A 346 39.48 6.13 -11.26
CA LEU A 346 38.12 5.60 -11.41
C LEU A 346 37.97 4.26 -10.69
N TYR A 347 38.96 3.37 -10.83
CA TYR A 347 38.99 2.10 -10.10
C TYR A 347 39.08 2.32 -8.57
N LEU A 348 39.94 3.24 -8.13
CA LEU A 348 40.04 3.60 -6.71
C LEU A 348 38.72 4.17 -6.16
N ARG A 349 38.00 4.96 -6.96
CA ARG A 349 36.66 5.44 -6.61
C ARG A 349 35.65 4.30 -6.52
N LEU A 350 35.62 3.40 -7.51
CA LEU A 350 34.74 2.23 -7.51
C LEU A 350 34.98 1.36 -6.27
N LYS A 351 36.25 1.08 -5.95
CA LYS A 351 36.67 0.35 -4.75
C LYS A 351 36.18 1.02 -3.46
N THR A 352 36.29 2.34 -3.38
CA THR A 352 35.86 3.12 -2.20
C THR A 352 34.34 3.10 -2.06
N GLN A 353 33.62 3.34 -3.16
CA GLN A 353 32.17 3.45 -3.18
C GLN A 353 31.48 2.09 -2.99
N LEU A 354 32.06 0.99 -3.45
CA LEU A 354 31.54 -0.37 -3.18
C LEU A 354 31.80 -0.87 -1.75
N GLY A 355 32.38 -0.06 -0.86
CA GLY A 355 32.75 -0.46 0.50
C GLY A 355 31.62 -1.16 1.28
N LYS A 356 30.38 -0.64 1.22
CA LYS A 356 29.21 -1.26 1.89
C LYS A 356 28.75 -2.56 1.23
N THR A 357 28.72 -2.61 -0.11
CA THR A 357 28.39 -3.83 -0.87
C THR A 357 29.42 -4.91 -0.57
N ARG A 358 30.70 -4.53 -0.48
CA ARG A 358 31.77 -5.40 -0.03
C ARG A 358 31.63 -5.80 1.43
N THR A 359 31.07 -5.02 2.36
CA THR A 359 30.79 -5.57 3.71
C THR A 359 29.75 -6.69 3.66
N GLY A 360 28.73 -6.57 2.79
CA GLY A 360 27.69 -7.58 2.61
C GLY A 360 28.20 -8.87 1.97
N LEU A 361 28.96 -8.76 0.86
CA LEU A 361 29.58 -9.90 0.17
C LEU A 361 30.91 -10.35 0.80
N GLY A 362 31.59 -9.46 1.52
CA GLY A 362 32.91 -9.69 2.11
C GLY A 362 32.87 -10.43 3.43
N ALA A 363 31.67 -10.67 4.01
CA ALA A 363 31.48 -11.75 4.97
C ALA A 363 31.94 -13.10 4.37
N VAL A 364 31.64 -13.34 3.08
CA VAL A 364 32.16 -14.50 2.31
C VAL A 364 33.70 -14.52 2.33
N LEU A 365 34.35 -13.35 2.17
CA LEU A 365 35.81 -13.24 2.13
C LEU A 365 36.44 -13.44 3.51
N SER A 366 35.82 -12.95 4.58
CA SER A 366 36.29 -13.17 5.96
C SER A 366 36.21 -14.63 6.38
N VAL A 367 35.17 -15.35 5.92
CA VAL A 367 34.98 -16.78 6.12
C VAL A 367 36.06 -17.61 5.40
N VAL A 368 36.55 -17.09 4.27
CA VAL A 368 37.54 -17.73 3.38
C VAL A 368 38.99 -17.24 3.67
N SER A 369 39.22 -16.38 4.68
CA SER A 369 40.56 -15.83 4.98
C SER A 369 41.35 -16.57 6.08
N GLY A 370 41.02 -17.83 6.39
CA GLY A 370 41.71 -18.64 7.40
C GLY A 370 42.21 -19.99 6.86
N ASN A 371 43.19 -20.61 7.55
CA ASN A 371 43.62 -22.00 7.32
C ASN A 371 42.54 -23.01 7.79
N ARG A 372 41.32 -22.86 7.31
CA ARG A 372 40.18 -23.74 7.61
C ARG A 372 40.15 -24.88 6.58
N ALA A 373 39.75 -26.07 7.01
CA ALA A 373 39.50 -27.16 6.08
C ALA A 373 38.32 -26.78 5.17
N ILE A 374 38.35 -27.20 3.90
CA ILE A 374 37.21 -27.03 2.99
C ILE A 374 36.22 -28.15 3.32
N ASP A 375 35.22 -27.83 4.14
CA ASP A 375 34.15 -28.73 4.57
C ASP A 375 32.77 -28.20 4.16
N GLN A 376 31.73 -28.99 4.45
CA GLN A 376 30.35 -28.65 4.10
C GLN A 376 29.86 -27.40 4.86
N ASP A 377 30.32 -27.20 6.10
CA ASP A 377 29.99 -26.04 6.91
C ASP A 377 30.49 -24.74 6.26
N LEU A 378 31.70 -24.75 5.67
CA LEU A 378 32.25 -23.61 4.93
C LEU A 378 31.38 -23.25 3.71
N LEU A 379 30.89 -24.25 2.98
CA LEU A 379 30.03 -24.02 1.81
C LEU A 379 28.66 -23.45 2.21
N GLU A 380 28.09 -23.88 3.34
CA GLU A 380 26.85 -23.33 3.91
C GLU A 380 27.02 -21.86 4.37
N GLU A 381 28.18 -21.53 4.96
CA GLU A 381 28.52 -20.14 5.32
C GLU A 381 28.64 -19.23 4.06
N ILE A 382 29.23 -19.74 2.98
CA ILE A 382 29.30 -19.06 1.67
C ILE A 382 27.88 -18.87 1.10
N GLU A 383 27.05 -19.91 1.10
CA GLU A 383 25.67 -19.86 0.63
C GLU A 383 24.87 -18.78 1.39
N THR A 384 24.93 -18.81 2.71
CA THR A 384 24.23 -17.86 3.58
C THR A 384 24.65 -16.43 3.26
N SER A 385 25.95 -16.20 3.07
CA SER A 385 26.49 -14.88 2.78
C SER A 385 26.08 -14.35 1.40
N LEU A 386 26.08 -15.21 0.36
CA LEU A 386 25.57 -14.85 -0.97
C LEU A 386 24.07 -14.50 -0.93
N LEU A 387 23.27 -15.26 -0.18
CA LEU A 387 21.85 -14.97 0.00
C LEU A 387 21.62 -13.64 0.75
N MET A 388 22.39 -13.37 1.82
CA MET A 388 22.31 -12.12 2.57
C MET A 388 22.67 -10.90 1.73
N ALA A 389 23.57 -11.06 0.76
CA ALA A 389 23.95 -10.02 -0.20
C ALA A 389 22.94 -9.82 -1.35
N ASP A 390 21.78 -10.48 -1.33
CA ASP A 390 20.73 -10.43 -2.35
C ASP A 390 21.13 -11.03 -3.73
N VAL A 391 22.10 -11.97 -3.78
CA VAL A 391 22.50 -12.69 -5.02
C VAL A 391 21.36 -13.50 -5.63
N GLY A 392 20.42 -13.96 -4.79
CA GLY A 392 19.24 -14.72 -5.20
C GLY A 392 19.46 -16.23 -5.09
N MET A 393 18.38 -16.96 -4.77
CA MET A 393 18.45 -18.39 -4.46
C MET A 393 18.98 -19.23 -5.63
N GLU A 394 18.41 -19.05 -6.82
CA GLU A 394 18.79 -19.85 -8.00
C GLU A 394 20.26 -19.67 -8.38
N VAL A 395 20.76 -18.42 -8.38
CA VAL A 395 22.16 -18.12 -8.67
C VAL A 395 23.07 -18.71 -7.60
N THR A 396 22.70 -18.55 -6.32
CA THR A 396 23.49 -19.05 -5.20
C THR A 396 23.58 -20.58 -5.24
N SER A 397 22.46 -21.30 -5.36
CA SER A 397 22.48 -22.76 -5.41
C SER A 397 23.30 -23.30 -6.59
N ASN A 398 23.27 -22.63 -7.75
CA ASN A 398 24.11 -23.00 -8.90
C ASN A 398 25.60 -22.80 -8.62
N ILE A 399 25.98 -21.72 -7.92
CA ILE A 399 27.36 -21.48 -7.52
C ILE A 399 27.81 -22.55 -6.53
N ILE A 400 27.03 -22.81 -5.48
CA ILE A 400 27.36 -23.80 -4.44
C ILE A 400 27.53 -25.20 -5.03
N ALA A 401 26.62 -25.64 -5.90
CA ALA A 401 26.73 -26.95 -6.55
C ALA A 401 28.04 -27.12 -7.35
N LYS A 402 28.49 -26.05 -8.04
CA LYS A 402 29.78 -26.07 -8.77
C LYS A 402 30.99 -26.07 -7.83
N LEU A 403 30.89 -25.40 -6.68
CA LEU A 403 31.93 -25.44 -5.66
C LEU A 403 32.01 -26.84 -5.05
N GLU A 404 30.89 -27.44 -4.65
CA GLU A 404 30.79 -28.82 -4.14
C GLU A 404 31.40 -29.84 -5.10
N GLU A 405 31.03 -29.79 -6.38
CA GLU A 405 31.57 -30.69 -7.41
C GLU A 405 33.10 -30.58 -7.54
N SER A 406 33.65 -29.36 -7.39
CA SER A 406 35.09 -29.11 -7.45
C SER A 406 35.83 -29.61 -6.20
N VAL A 407 35.18 -29.54 -5.02
CA VAL A 407 35.68 -30.12 -3.76
C VAL A 407 35.72 -31.65 -3.85
N GLU A 408 34.63 -32.29 -4.29
CA GLU A 408 34.54 -33.76 -4.42
C GLU A 408 35.61 -34.32 -5.37
N LYS A 409 35.90 -33.59 -6.46
CA LYS A 409 36.92 -33.97 -7.45
C LYS A 409 38.37 -33.74 -6.96
N HIS A 410 38.56 -33.33 -5.70
CA HIS A 410 39.87 -33.00 -5.11
C HIS A 410 40.64 -31.92 -5.92
N GLN A 411 39.93 -31.03 -6.60
CA GLN A 411 40.53 -29.97 -7.42
C GLN A 411 40.90 -28.73 -6.61
N LEU A 412 40.42 -28.64 -5.36
CA LEU A 412 40.65 -27.51 -4.46
C LEU A 412 41.59 -27.95 -3.34
N GLN A 413 42.81 -27.44 -3.35
CA GLN A 413 43.86 -27.82 -2.39
C GLN A 413 43.90 -26.90 -1.15
N ASP A 414 43.43 -25.67 -1.30
CA ASP A 414 43.41 -24.66 -0.24
C ASP A 414 42.26 -23.65 -0.43
N VAL A 415 42.08 -22.82 0.59
CA VAL A 415 41.00 -21.84 0.65
C VAL A 415 41.18 -20.72 -0.39
N SER A 416 42.43 -20.41 -0.80
CA SER A 416 42.68 -19.47 -1.88
C SER A 416 42.21 -19.97 -3.25
N ALA A 417 42.34 -21.27 -3.51
CA ALA A 417 41.79 -21.90 -4.72
C ALA A 417 40.25 -21.84 -4.73
N LEU A 418 39.61 -22.04 -3.57
CA LEU A 418 38.15 -21.89 -3.43
C LEU A 418 37.70 -20.44 -3.71
N GLN A 419 38.43 -19.45 -3.18
CA GLN A 419 38.15 -18.04 -3.45
C GLN A 419 38.30 -17.69 -4.93
N ALA A 420 39.36 -18.18 -5.57
CA ALA A 420 39.60 -17.97 -6.99
C ALA A 420 38.49 -18.59 -7.85
N LEU A 421 38.05 -19.81 -7.49
CA LEU A 421 36.94 -20.47 -8.17
C LEU A 421 35.62 -19.70 -7.98
N LEU A 422 35.29 -19.25 -6.77
CA LEU A 422 34.10 -18.43 -6.52
C LEU A 422 34.13 -17.14 -7.36
N LYS A 423 35.28 -16.45 -7.37
CA LYS A 423 35.50 -15.25 -8.18
C LYS A 423 35.24 -15.52 -9.67
N GLN A 424 35.79 -16.62 -10.18
CA GLN A 424 35.57 -17.06 -11.56
C GLN A 424 34.08 -17.33 -11.82
N GLN A 425 33.38 -18.04 -10.92
CA GLN A 425 31.95 -18.34 -11.09
C GLN A 425 31.08 -17.08 -11.11
N LEU A 426 31.40 -16.08 -10.30
CA LEU A 426 30.72 -14.79 -10.30
C LEU A 426 31.02 -13.98 -11.57
N LEU A 427 32.27 -14.02 -12.06
CA LEU A 427 32.68 -13.35 -13.29
C LEU A 427 31.97 -13.94 -14.52
N GLU A 428 31.90 -15.27 -14.63
CA GLU A 428 31.20 -16.00 -15.70
C GLU A 428 29.72 -15.58 -15.82
N LEU A 429 29.09 -15.17 -14.72
CA LEU A 429 27.70 -14.69 -14.72
C LEU A 429 27.57 -13.26 -15.28
N LEU A 430 28.57 -12.41 -15.07
CA LEU A 430 28.53 -10.99 -15.41
C LEU A 430 29.12 -10.68 -16.79
N GLU A 431 30.09 -11.48 -17.25
CA GLU A 431 30.78 -11.26 -18.53
C GLU A 431 29.82 -11.12 -19.73
N PRO A 432 28.77 -11.94 -19.89
CA PRO A 432 27.85 -11.81 -21.04
C PRO A 432 27.08 -10.48 -21.09
N VAL A 433 26.86 -9.85 -19.93
CA VAL A 433 26.12 -8.59 -19.81
C VAL A 433 27.05 -7.38 -19.66
N SER A 434 28.37 -7.58 -19.67
CA SER A 434 29.38 -6.53 -19.57
C SER A 434 29.66 -5.88 -20.94
N GLN A 435 28.67 -5.15 -21.46
CA GLN A 435 28.78 -4.50 -22.78
C GLN A 435 28.59 -2.98 -22.66
N PRO A 436 29.57 -2.15 -23.08
CA PRO A 436 29.46 -0.70 -23.00
C PRO A 436 28.38 -0.16 -23.95
N LEU A 437 27.86 1.02 -23.65
CA LEU A 437 26.98 1.74 -24.58
C LEU A 437 27.82 2.27 -25.74
N LEU A 438 27.48 1.87 -26.97
CA LEU A 438 28.16 2.32 -28.18
C LEU A 438 27.21 3.17 -29.02
N ILE A 439 27.62 4.40 -29.31
CA ILE A 439 26.90 5.31 -30.20
C ILE A 439 27.52 5.18 -31.60
N PRO A 440 26.83 4.59 -32.59
CA PRO A 440 27.36 4.44 -33.93
C PRO A 440 27.43 5.78 -34.67
N GLU A 441 28.45 5.96 -35.50
CA GLU A 441 28.52 7.08 -36.45
C GLU A 441 27.49 6.87 -37.56
N LYS A 442 26.33 7.52 -37.44
CA LYS A 442 25.23 7.42 -38.42
C LYS A 442 24.50 8.74 -38.62
N LEU A 443 23.77 8.83 -39.74
CA LEU A 443 22.87 9.96 -40.03
C LEU A 443 21.65 9.90 -39.11
N GLY A 444 21.55 10.85 -38.17
CA GLY A 444 20.41 11.05 -37.28
C GLY A 444 20.67 10.70 -35.81
N PRO A 445 19.84 11.21 -34.88
CA PRO A 445 20.12 11.11 -33.45
C PRO A 445 20.00 9.68 -32.94
N TYR A 446 20.96 9.25 -32.14
CA TYR A 446 20.85 8.06 -31.31
C TYR A 446 19.88 8.34 -30.14
N VAL A 447 18.63 7.90 -30.27
CA VAL A 447 17.60 8.03 -29.23
C VAL A 447 17.77 7.02 -28.10
N ILE A 448 18.02 7.52 -26.88
CA ILE A 448 18.05 6.78 -25.61
C ILE A 448 16.76 7.08 -24.83
N LEU A 449 15.91 6.07 -24.65
CA LEU A 449 14.71 6.14 -23.81
C LEU A 449 15.04 5.65 -22.40
N VAL A 450 15.05 6.55 -21.43
CA VAL A 450 15.35 6.21 -20.03
C VAL A 450 14.06 5.87 -19.29
N VAL A 451 13.99 4.65 -18.77
CA VAL A 451 12.81 4.11 -18.08
C VAL A 451 13.17 3.62 -16.67
N GLY A 452 12.16 3.43 -15.82
CA GLY A 452 12.36 2.99 -14.44
C GLY A 452 11.41 3.68 -13.47
N VAL A 453 11.38 3.23 -12.22
CA VAL A 453 10.40 3.73 -11.25
C VAL A 453 10.81 5.07 -10.63
N ASN A 454 9.92 5.72 -9.89
CA ASN A 454 10.26 6.96 -9.21
C ASN A 454 11.29 6.71 -8.09
N GLY A 455 12.22 7.64 -7.91
CA GLY A 455 13.22 7.58 -6.83
C GLY A 455 14.45 6.72 -7.10
N VAL A 456 14.53 5.99 -8.23
CA VAL A 456 15.71 5.19 -8.60
C VAL A 456 16.84 6.00 -9.23
N GLY A 457 16.67 7.31 -9.40
CA GLY A 457 17.70 8.19 -9.96
C GLY A 457 17.70 8.33 -11.48
N LYS A 458 16.55 8.17 -12.17
CA LYS A 458 16.45 8.38 -13.64
C LYS A 458 16.98 9.73 -14.11
N THR A 459 16.38 10.82 -13.65
CA THR A 459 16.75 12.19 -14.06
C THR A 459 18.20 12.52 -13.72
N THR A 460 18.69 12.05 -12.56
CA THR A 460 20.11 12.15 -12.19
C THR A 460 21.01 11.37 -13.15
N THR A 461 20.64 10.14 -13.51
CA THR A 461 21.39 9.32 -14.48
C THR A 461 21.42 9.97 -15.86
N ILE A 462 20.31 10.59 -16.29
CA ILE A 462 20.23 11.35 -17.55
C ILE A 462 21.23 12.51 -17.52
N GLY A 463 21.25 13.32 -16.46
CA GLY A 463 22.18 14.45 -16.35
C GLY A 463 23.66 14.04 -16.40
N LYS A 464 24.02 12.95 -15.69
CA LYS A 464 25.38 12.39 -15.71
C LYS A 464 25.77 11.81 -17.07
N LEU A 465 24.87 11.04 -17.68
CA LEU A 465 25.08 10.45 -19.01
C LEU A 465 25.22 11.53 -20.08
N ALA A 466 24.41 12.59 -20.00
CA ALA A 466 24.46 13.70 -20.93
C ALA A 466 25.82 14.42 -20.90
N GLN A 467 26.35 14.70 -19.71
CA GLN A 467 27.69 15.30 -19.57
C GLN A 467 28.78 14.35 -20.08
N ARG A 468 28.69 13.05 -19.76
CA ARG A 468 29.66 12.04 -20.23
C ARG A 468 29.71 11.98 -21.76
N LEU A 469 28.55 11.98 -22.42
CA LEU A 469 28.48 11.97 -23.88
C LEU A 469 29.02 13.27 -24.50
N GLN A 470 28.78 14.44 -23.89
CA GLN A 470 29.43 15.69 -24.31
C GLN A 470 30.95 15.62 -24.18
N GLN A 471 31.48 15.03 -23.10
CA GLN A 471 32.93 14.84 -22.92
C GLN A 471 33.52 13.89 -23.96
N GLN A 472 32.72 12.95 -24.49
CA GLN A 472 33.08 12.08 -25.61
C GLN A 472 32.98 12.78 -26.97
N GLY A 473 32.57 14.05 -27.01
CA GLY A 473 32.47 14.86 -28.23
C GLY A 473 31.11 14.80 -28.93
N HIS A 474 30.11 14.14 -28.34
CA HIS A 474 28.77 14.08 -28.92
C HIS A 474 27.95 15.33 -28.58
N SER A 475 27.21 15.85 -29.56
CA SER A 475 26.13 16.80 -29.31
C SER A 475 24.93 16.08 -28.69
N VAL A 476 24.38 16.64 -27.61
CA VAL A 476 23.30 16.02 -26.82
C VAL A 476 22.09 16.94 -26.75
N MET A 477 20.90 16.36 -26.79
CA MET A 477 19.63 17.02 -26.49
C MET A 477 18.85 16.18 -25.45
N LEU A 478 18.08 16.85 -24.59
CA LEU A 478 17.20 16.18 -23.61
C LEU A 478 15.74 16.38 -23.97
N ALA A 479 14.89 15.38 -23.68
CA ALA A 479 13.43 15.50 -23.78
C ALA A 479 12.76 15.19 -22.44
N ALA A 480 11.94 16.11 -21.94
CA ALA A 480 11.28 16.04 -20.64
C ALA A 480 9.95 15.27 -20.71
N GLY A 481 10.03 13.95 -20.88
CA GLY A 481 8.84 13.09 -21.00
C GLY A 481 8.14 12.73 -19.67
N ASP A 482 8.69 13.02 -18.48
CA ASP A 482 7.92 12.95 -17.21
C ASP A 482 7.03 14.21 -17.04
N THR A 483 6.07 14.35 -17.95
CA THR A 483 5.19 15.53 -18.03
C THR A 483 4.20 15.62 -16.88
N PHE A 484 3.98 14.53 -16.14
CA PHE A 484 3.04 14.51 -15.01
C PHE A 484 3.60 15.27 -13.80
N ARG A 485 4.91 15.18 -13.56
CA ARG A 485 5.57 15.82 -12.43
C ARG A 485 6.21 17.12 -12.88
N ALA A 486 5.58 18.25 -12.58
CA ALA A 486 6.14 19.58 -12.87
C ALA A 486 7.61 19.70 -12.40
N ALA A 487 7.90 19.24 -11.18
CA ALA A 487 9.26 19.25 -10.62
C ALA A 487 10.26 18.35 -11.37
N ALA A 488 9.82 17.31 -12.09
CA ALA A 488 10.72 16.46 -12.88
C ALA A 488 11.16 17.17 -14.17
N VAL A 489 10.24 17.90 -14.81
CA VAL A 489 10.56 18.76 -15.96
C VAL A 489 11.55 19.84 -15.54
N GLU A 490 11.28 20.56 -14.45
CA GLU A 490 12.16 21.59 -13.90
C GLU A 490 13.53 21.01 -13.52
N GLN A 491 13.57 19.85 -12.86
CA GLN A 491 14.83 19.19 -12.51
C GLN A 491 15.65 18.82 -13.75
N LEU A 492 15.02 18.33 -14.82
CA LEU A 492 15.73 18.03 -16.07
C LEU A 492 16.20 19.31 -16.78
N GLN A 493 15.44 20.40 -16.70
CA GLN A 493 15.85 21.71 -17.22
C GLN A 493 17.08 22.26 -16.49
N ILE A 494 17.12 22.16 -15.16
CA ILE A 494 18.31 22.53 -14.36
C ILE A 494 19.53 21.70 -14.78
N TRP A 495 19.36 20.41 -15.05
CA TRP A 495 20.43 19.56 -15.60
C TRP A 495 20.88 20.01 -17.00
N GLY A 496 19.94 20.40 -17.84
CA GLY A 496 20.22 20.97 -19.15
C GLY A 496 21.01 22.27 -19.06
N GLU A 497 20.53 23.24 -18.27
CA GLU A 497 21.20 24.52 -18.02
C GLU A 497 22.61 24.34 -17.46
N ARG A 498 22.78 23.42 -16.50
CA ARG A 498 24.09 23.10 -15.90
C ARG A 498 25.10 22.57 -16.91
N ASN A 499 24.64 21.83 -17.92
CA ASN A 499 25.49 21.18 -18.94
C ASN A 499 25.48 21.95 -20.29
N ASP A 500 24.83 23.11 -20.37
CA ASP A 500 24.58 23.83 -21.62
C ASP A 500 23.91 22.95 -22.71
N ILE A 501 22.91 22.18 -22.30
CA ILE A 501 22.14 21.27 -23.15
C ILE A 501 20.70 21.76 -23.29
N HIS A 502 20.23 21.84 -24.52
CA HIS A 502 18.83 22.17 -24.81
C HIS A 502 17.87 21.06 -24.33
N VAL A 503 16.83 21.45 -23.61
CA VAL A 503 15.77 20.56 -23.12
C VAL A 503 14.45 20.85 -23.82
N VAL A 504 13.92 19.87 -24.53
CA VAL A 504 12.58 19.92 -25.13
C VAL A 504 11.55 19.57 -24.05
N ALA A 505 10.68 20.52 -23.75
CA ALA A 505 9.64 20.39 -22.73
C ALA A 505 8.33 21.03 -23.20
N GLN A 506 7.21 20.52 -22.69
CA GLN A 506 5.88 21.12 -22.85
C GLN A 506 5.27 21.42 -21.47
N HIS A 507 4.05 21.94 -21.44
CA HIS A 507 3.33 22.23 -20.20
C HIS A 507 3.07 20.95 -19.37
N THR A 508 2.98 21.10 -18.05
CA THR A 508 2.66 19.98 -17.14
C THR A 508 1.34 19.33 -17.52
N GLY A 509 1.33 17.99 -17.60
CA GLY A 509 0.18 17.20 -18.04
C GLY A 509 0.08 16.97 -19.55
N ALA A 510 1.05 17.48 -20.34
CA ALA A 510 1.15 17.17 -21.77
C ALA A 510 1.34 15.65 -22.01
N ASP A 511 1.00 15.19 -23.21
CA ASP A 511 1.21 13.79 -23.60
C ASP A 511 2.71 13.50 -23.75
N SER A 512 3.26 12.60 -22.92
CA SER A 512 4.69 12.26 -22.89
C SER A 512 5.22 11.86 -24.27
N ALA A 513 4.44 11.07 -25.01
CA ALA A 513 4.82 10.64 -26.34
C ALA A 513 4.92 11.79 -27.35
N SER A 514 4.11 12.84 -27.20
CA SER A 514 4.21 14.04 -28.03
C SER A 514 5.47 14.83 -27.72
N VAL A 515 5.83 15.00 -26.45
CA VAL A 515 7.08 15.69 -26.05
C VAL A 515 8.31 14.97 -26.61
N ILE A 516 8.33 13.64 -26.52
CA ILE A 516 9.44 12.83 -27.03
C ILE A 516 9.49 12.86 -28.56
N PHE A 517 8.33 12.83 -29.23
CA PHE A 517 8.24 12.96 -30.70
C PHE A 517 8.79 14.31 -31.19
N ASP A 518 8.44 15.40 -30.51
CA ASP A 518 8.99 16.74 -30.79
C ASP A 518 10.51 16.77 -30.52
N GLY A 519 10.96 16.07 -29.47
CA GLY A 519 12.38 15.89 -29.16
C GLY A 519 13.16 15.23 -30.30
N VAL A 520 12.64 14.12 -30.85
CA VAL A 520 13.25 13.42 -31.99
C VAL A 520 13.31 14.30 -33.23
N GLN A 521 12.22 15.00 -33.56
CA GLN A 521 12.22 15.92 -34.71
C GLN A 521 13.20 17.09 -34.53
N SER A 522 13.23 17.69 -33.34
CA SER A 522 14.13 18.80 -33.02
C SER A 522 15.60 18.36 -33.11
N ALA A 523 15.91 17.17 -32.62
CA ALA A 523 17.25 16.58 -32.73
C ALA A 523 17.63 16.29 -34.19
N GLN A 524 16.73 15.72 -34.99
CA GLN A 524 16.94 15.51 -36.43
C GLN A 524 17.17 16.82 -37.19
N ALA A 525 16.34 17.83 -36.95
CA ALA A 525 16.42 19.13 -37.63
C ALA A 525 17.69 19.92 -37.29
N LYS A 526 18.20 19.75 -36.06
CA LYS A 526 19.42 20.42 -35.59
C LYS A 526 20.69 19.59 -35.79
N GLY A 527 20.59 18.37 -36.32
CA GLY A 527 21.72 17.47 -36.51
C GLY A 527 22.40 17.07 -35.20
N ILE A 528 21.63 16.82 -34.14
CA ILE A 528 22.15 16.37 -32.84
C ILE A 528 22.46 14.87 -32.87
N ASP A 529 23.58 14.48 -32.26
CA ASP A 529 24.07 13.10 -32.26
C ASP A 529 23.28 12.19 -31.31
N VAL A 530 22.90 12.67 -30.13
CA VAL A 530 22.19 11.87 -29.11
C VAL A 530 20.99 12.62 -28.53
N LEU A 531 19.83 11.96 -28.49
CA LEU A 531 18.66 12.43 -27.75
C LEU A 531 18.42 11.51 -26.54
N ILE A 532 18.41 12.08 -25.33
CA ILE A 532 18.06 11.34 -24.12
C ILE A 532 16.66 11.77 -23.64
N ALA A 533 15.72 10.83 -23.64
CA ALA A 533 14.34 11.09 -23.25
C ALA A 533 14.06 10.56 -21.83
N ASP A 534 13.65 11.46 -20.92
CA ASP A 534 13.11 11.07 -19.61
C ASP A 534 11.68 10.54 -19.74
N THR A 535 11.26 9.69 -18.82
CA THR A 535 9.90 9.12 -18.80
C THR A 535 9.32 9.08 -17.39
N ALA A 536 7.99 9.02 -17.28
CA ALA A 536 7.34 8.84 -15.99
C ALA A 536 7.72 7.51 -15.32
N GLY A 537 7.83 7.50 -13.98
CA GLY A 537 8.22 6.30 -13.21
C GLY A 537 7.16 5.71 -12.27
N ARG A 538 5.87 5.89 -12.56
CA ARG A 538 4.77 5.53 -11.66
C ARG A 538 4.42 4.03 -11.72
N LEU A 539 5.22 3.16 -11.11
CA LEU A 539 5.03 1.70 -11.15
C LEU A 539 3.70 1.22 -10.50
N HIS A 540 3.11 1.99 -9.58
CA HIS A 540 1.87 1.58 -8.89
C HIS A 540 0.65 1.48 -9.81
N THR A 541 0.72 2.03 -11.02
CA THR A 541 -0.24 1.83 -12.12
C THR A 541 0.42 1.01 -13.24
N LYS A 542 0.93 -0.20 -12.92
CA LYS A 542 1.71 -1.05 -13.84
C LYS A 542 1.13 -1.09 -15.27
N ALA A 543 -0.18 -1.30 -15.42
CA ALA A 543 -0.81 -1.35 -16.74
C ALA A 543 -0.75 -0.02 -17.51
N ASN A 544 -1.03 1.11 -16.85
CA ASN A 544 -1.06 2.41 -17.51
C ASN A 544 0.35 2.88 -17.91
N LEU A 545 1.34 2.69 -17.02
CA LEU A 545 2.72 3.06 -17.32
C LEU A 545 3.28 2.22 -18.49
N MET A 546 3.04 0.91 -18.47
CA MET A 546 3.51 0.05 -19.56
C MET A 546 2.84 0.42 -20.89
N GLN A 547 1.54 0.73 -20.89
CA GLN A 547 0.84 1.21 -22.10
C GLN A 547 1.39 2.55 -22.61
N GLU A 548 1.71 3.48 -21.71
CA GLU A 548 2.32 4.76 -22.05
C GLU A 548 3.69 4.57 -22.69
N LEU A 549 4.53 3.72 -22.11
CA LEU A 549 5.86 3.40 -22.65
C LEU A 549 5.78 2.68 -24.01
N SER A 550 4.86 1.72 -24.17
CA SER A 550 4.63 1.08 -25.48
C SER A 550 4.09 2.08 -26.51
N LYS A 551 3.26 3.05 -26.09
CA LYS A 551 2.80 4.15 -26.95
C LYS A 551 3.96 5.04 -27.39
N ILE A 552 4.85 5.41 -26.48
CA ILE A 552 6.06 6.20 -26.75
C ILE A 552 6.93 5.50 -27.81
N LYS A 553 7.25 4.20 -27.60
CA LYS A 553 8.00 3.39 -28.56
C LYS A 553 7.35 3.39 -29.95
N ARG A 554 6.05 3.14 -30.03
CA ARG A 554 5.29 3.14 -31.29
C ARG A 554 5.29 4.49 -32.01
N ILE A 555 5.30 5.59 -31.25
CA ILE A 555 5.27 6.94 -31.82
C ILE A 555 6.67 7.33 -32.34
N MET A 556 7.74 7.00 -31.63
CA MET A 556 9.11 7.20 -32.11
C MET A 556 9.39 6.41 -33.39
N ALA A 557 8.89 5.17 -33.46
CA ALA A 557 8.99 4.30 -34.64
C ALA A 557 8.37 4.89 -35.93
N LYS A 558 7.59 5.98 -35.85
CA LYS A 558 7.05 6.68 -37.03
C LYS A 558 8.05 7.63 -37.68
N LEU A 559 9.04 8.11 -36.91
CA LEU A 559 10.10 9.01 -37.39
C LEU A 559 11.36 8.24 -37.76
N ASP A 560 11.66 7.19 -37.01
CA ASP A 560 12.77 6.26 -37.22
C ASP A 560 12.32 4.89 -36.72
N ASP A 561 12.17 3.94 -37.61
CA ASP A 561 11.73 2.56 -37.37
C ASP A 561 12.70 1.76 -36.50
N THR A 562 13.93 2.24 -36.30
CA THR A 562 14.90 1.69 -35.36
C THR A 562 14.91 2.39 -33.99
N ALA A 563 14.15 3.48 -33.81
CA ALA A 563 14.03 4.19 -32.55
C ALA A 563 12.99 3.57 -31.59
N PRO A 564 13.25 3.55 -30.26
CA PRO A 564 14.48 3.99 -29.60
C PRO A 564 15.61 2.95 -29.78
N HIS A 565 16.84 3.43 -29.96
CA HIS A 565 18.02 2.57 -30.16
C HIS A 565 18.50 1.96 -28.85
N GLU A 566 18.34 2.70 -27.75
CA GLU A 566 18.59 2.20 -26.40
C GLU A 566 17.34 2.42 -25.54
N VAL A 567 16.88 1.37 -24.87
CA VAL A 567 15.91 1.45 -23.78
C VAL A 567 16.66 1.14 -22.49
N LEU A 568 17.08 2.20 -21.80
CA LEU A 568 17.91 2.13 -20.61
C LEU A 568 17.04 2.09 -19.36
N LEU A 569 16.99 0.94 -18.68
CA LEU A 569 16.30 0.80 -17.40
C LEU A 569 17.20 1.22 -16.25
N VAL A 570 16.76 2.20 -15.46
CA VAL A 570 17.44 2.60 -14.23
C VAL A 570 16.84 1.86 -13.04
N LEU A 571 17.68 1.16 -12.27
CA LEU A 571 17.32 0.38 -11.09
C LEU A 571 18.12 0.84 -9.87
N ASP A 572 17.47 0.80 -8.70
CA ASP A 572 18.09 1.10 -7.41
C ASP A 572 18.63 -0.20 -6.80
N ALA A 573 19.96 -0.29 -6.62
CA ALA A 573 20.63 -1.45 -6.06
C ALA A 573 20.20 -1.76 -4.62
N GLY A 574 19.70 -0.77 -3.86
CA GLY A 574 19.17 -0.95 -2.51
C GLY A 574 17.86 -1.75 -2.46
N THR A 575 17.17 -1.91 -3.60
CA THR A 575 15.84 -2.56 -3.63
C THR A 575 15.88 -4.08 -3.71
N GLY A 576 17.08 -4.69 -3.87
CA GLY A 576 17.29 -6.14 -3.89
C GLY A 576 16.43 -6.85 -4.94
N GLN A 577 15.79 -7.95 -4.55
CA GLN A 577 14.93 -8.77 -5.44
C GLN A 577 13.75 -8.02 -6.07
N ASN A 578 13.36 -6.85 -5.54
CA ASN A 578 12.32 -6.03 -6.19
C ASN A 578 12.78 -5.44 -7.53
N ALA A 579 14.07 -5.18 -7.70
CA ALA A 579 14.61 -4.67 -8.95
C ALA A 579 14.56 -5.73 -10.07
N LEU A 580 14.75 -7.02 -9.73
CA LEU A 580 14.57 -8.12 -10.68
C LEU A 580 13.14 -8.18 -11.24
N SER A 581 12.13 -8.18 -10.36
CA SER A 581 10.73 -8.16 -10.81
C SER A 581 10.39 -6.91 -11.61
N GLN A 582 11.01 -5.76 -11.31
CA GLN A 582 10.86 -4.55 -12.12
C GLN A 582 11.44 -4.76 -13.52
N ALA A 583 12.67 -5.25 -13.62
CA ALA A 583 13.34 -5.51 -14.88
C ALA A 583 12.51 -6.44 -15.79
N GLU A 584 11.98 -7.54 -15.25
CA GLU A 584 11.10 -8.43 -16.02
C GLU A 584 9.86 -7.71 -16.58
N ASN A 585 9.21 -6.87 -15.76
CA ASN A 585 7.98 -6.18 -16.16
C ASN A 585 8.24 -5.14 -17.27
N PHE A 586 9.32 -4.38 -17.14
CA PHE A 586 9.74 -3.42 -18.18
C PHE A 586 10.19 -4.14 -19.45
N ASN A 587 10.97 -5.22 -19.33
CA ASN A 587 11.45 -5.97 -20.49
C ASN A 587 10.30 -6.55 -21.32
N LYS A 588 9.25 -7.06 -20.66
CA LYS A 588 8.03 -7.55 -21.32
C LYS A 588 7.29 -6.47 -22.12
N SER A 589 7.43 -5.19 -21.76
CA SER A 589 6.60 -4.11 -22.30
C SER A 589 7.31 -3.22 -23.32
N VAL A 590 8.62 -3.01 -23.18
CA VAL A 590 9.41 -2.15 -24.07
C VAL A 590 10.62 -2.81 -24.71
N ALA A 591 10.97 -4.05 -24.32
CA ALA A 591 12.20 -4.76 -24.68
C ALA A 591 13.44 -3.92 -24.33
N LEU A 592 14.03 -4.20 -23.17
CA LEU A 592 15.18 -3.47 -22.65
C LEU A 592 16.44 -3.83 -23.45
N THR A 593 17.31 -2.85 -23.64
CA THR A 593 18.61 -3.04 -24.30
C THR A 593 19.78 -2.68 -23.39
N GLY A 594 19.51 -1.98 -22.28
CA GLY A 594 20.50 -1.69 -21.25
C GLY A 594 19.91 -1.50 -19.87
N ILE A 595 20.74 -1.70 -18.85
CA ILE A 595 20.45 -1.45 -17.44
C ILE A 595 21.51 -0.50 -16.86
N ALA A 596 21.05 0.46 -16.06
CA ALA A 596 21.90 1.27 -15.18
C ALA A 596 21.53 0.97 -13.72
N LEU A 597 22.50 0.56 -12.91
CA LEU A 597 22.31 0.28 -11.49
C LEU A 597 22.84 1.43 -10.64
N THR A 598 21.99 2.08 -9.87
CA THR A 598 22.34 3.25 -9.06
C THR A 598 22.38 2.94 -7.57
N LYS A 599 22.94 3.87 -6.79
CA LYS A 599 23.01 3.85 -5.32
C LYS A 599 23.78 2.65 -4.75
N LEU A 600 24.76 2.15 -5.49
CA LEU A 600 25.62 1.04 -5.04
C LEU A 600 26.47 1.42 -3.82
N ASP A 601 26.76 2.71 -3.65
CA ASP A 601 27.45 3.31 -2.51
C ASP A 601 26.64 3.30 -1.21
N GLY A 602 25.31 3.27 -1.33
CA GLY A 602 24.40 3.31 -0.20
C GLY A 602 24.09 1.96 0.43
N THR A 603 24.41 0.84 -0.23
CA THR A 603 23.80 -0.47 0.06
C THR A 603 24.81 -1.60 0.25
N ALA A 604 24.44 -2.58 1.10
CA ALA A 604 25.12 -3.87 1.22
C ALA A 604 24.51 -4.96 0.31
N LYS A 605 23.44 -4.62 -0.42
CA LYS A 605 22.60 -5.53 -1.21
C LYS A 605 22.96 -5.57 -2.70
N GLY A 606 24.23 -5.29 -3.04
CA GLY A 606 24.68 -5.20 -4.42
C GLY A 606 24.71 -6.53 -5.18
N GLY A 607 24.54 -7.68 -4.50
CA GLY A 607 24.52 -9.00 -5.14
C GLY A 607 23.37 -9.21 -6.13
N MET A 608 22.34 -8.36 -6.09
CA MET A 608 21.20 -8.44 -7.01
C MET A 608 21.59 -8.31 -8.50
N ILE A 609 22.77 -7.72 -8.78
CA ILE A 609 23.35 -7.63 -10.13
C ILE A 609 23.52 -9.01 -10.79
N PHE A 610 23.89 -10.04 -10.02
CA PHE A 610 24.08 -11.40 -10.52
C PHE A 610 22.75 -12.04 -10.92
N ALA A 611 21.69 -11.80 -10.15
CA ALA A 611 20.34 -12.25 -10.49
C ALA A 611 19.83 -11.59 -11.78
N LEU A 612 20.07 -10.28 -11.95
CA LEU A 612 19.73 -9.57 -13.18
C LEU A 612 20.46 -10.14 -14.39
N ALA A 613 21.78 -10.34 -14.27
CA ALA A 613 22.59 -10.87 -15.35
C ALA A 613 22.09 -12.26 -15.79
N LYS A 614 21.82 -13.14 -14.82
CA LYS A 614 21.37 -14.50 -15.11
C LYS A 614 19.96 -14.58 -15.69
N GLN A 615 19.01 -13.85 -15.13
CA GLN A 615 17.58 -14.04 -15.47
C GLN A 615 17.07 -13.10 -16.56
N ILE A 616 17.63 -11.89 -16.66
CA ILE A 616 17.18 -10.90 -17.65
C ILE A 616 18.05 -10.95 -18.91
N GLY A 617 19.37 -11.16 -18.76
CA GLY A 617 20.30 -11.27 -19.88
C GLY A 617 20.46 -9.99 -20.71
N VAL A 618 20.04 -8.84 -20.18
CA VAL A 618 20.19 -7.52 -20.83
C VAL A 618 21.51 -6.90 -20.37
N PRO A 619 22.28 -6.25 -21.27
CA PRO A 619 23.52 -5.57 -20.91
C PRO A 619 23.37 -4.61 -19.74
N ILE A 620 24.31 -4.67 -18.81
CA ILE A 620 24.47 -3.64 -17.78
C ILE A 620 25.45 -2.62 -18.37
N ARG A 621 24.97 -1.39 -18.58
CA ARG A 621 25.76 -0.32 -19.19
C ARG A 621 26.53 0.46 -18.15
N PHE A 622 25.87 0.79 -17.03
CA PHE A 622 26.39 1.77 -16.08
C PHE A 622 26.18 1.38 -14.62
N LEU A 623 27.12 1.79 -13.78
CA LEU A 623 27.04 1.78 -12.32
C LEU A 623 27.04 3.23 -11.79
N GLY A 624 25.98 3.59 -11.08
CA GLY A 624 25.85 4.81 -10.31
C GLY A 624 26.32 4.58 -8.87
N VAL A 625 27.44 5.21 -8.52
CA VAL A 625 28.21 4.93 -7.30
C VAL A 625 28.35 6.16 -6.39
N GLY A 626 27.49 7.17 -6.58
CA GLY A 626 27.47 8.37 -5.77
C GLY A 626 26.57 9.47 -6.36
N GLU A 627 26.60 10.65 -5.75
CA GLU A 627 25.77 11.80 -6.15
C GLU A 627 26.51 12.77 -7.08
N GLY A 628 27.84 12.76 -7.07
CA GLY A 628 28.69 13.60 -7.90
C GLY A 628 28.47 13.36 -9.38
N ILE A 629 28.77 14.38 -10.19
CA ILE A 629 28.53 14.36 -11.63
C ILE A 629 29.30 13.24 -12.34
N ASN A 630 30.51 12.94 -11.85
CA ASN A 630 31.39 11.90 -12.38
C ASN A 630 31.14 10.51 -11.75
N ASP A 631 30.13 10.35 -10.89
CA ASP A 631 29.82 9.07 -10.22
C ASP A 631 28.87 8.18 -11.05
N LEU A 632 29.01 8.20 -12.38
CA LEU A 632 28.42 7.25 -13.30
C LEU A 632 29.55 6.61 -14.10
N GLN A 633 29.79 5.32 -13.86
CA GLN A 633 30.87 4.57 -14.48
C GLN A 633 30.32 3.54 -15.46
N ASP A 634 31.10 3.21 -16.49
CA ASP A 634 30.78 2.09 -17.37
C ASP A 634 30.91 0.78 -16.57
N PHE A 635 30.00 -0.15 -16.81
CA PHE A 635 30.08 -1.44 -16.18
C PHE A 635 31.15 -2.30 -16.84
N ASN A 636 32.09 -2.77 -16.03
CA ASN A 636 33.10 -3.75 -16.40
C ASN A 636 33.06 -4.89 -15.37
N ALA A 637 32.75 -6.11 -15.82
CA ALA A 637 32.58 -7.25 -14.95
C ALA A 637 33.86 -7.58 -14.16
N GLU A 638 35.03 -7.54 -14.79
CA GLU A 638 36.31 -7.84 -14.15
C GLU A 638 36.64 -6.83 -13.05
N GLN A 639 36.57 -5.53 -13.36
CA GLN A 639 36.83 -4.47 -12.39
C GLN A 639 35.82 -4.49 -11.23
N PHE A 640 34.55 -4.79 -11.51
CA PHE A 640 33.51 -4.91 -10.50
C PHE A 640 33.79 -6.09 -9.55
N ILE A 641 34.09 -7.27 -10.11
CA ILE A 641 34.44 -8.45 -9.31
C ILE A 641 35.73 -8.21 -8.53
N ASP A 642 36.76 -7.64 -9.14
CA ASP A 642 38.00 -7.30 -8.45
C ASP A 642 37.75 -6.38 -7.27
N ALA A 643 37.00 -5.29 -7.47
CA ALA A 643 36.66 -4.34 -6.42
C ALA A 643 35.89 -4.98 -5.24
N LEU A 644 35.09 -6.02 -5.49
CA LEU A 644 34.42 -6.79 -4.45
C LEU A 644 35.38 -7.68 -3.65
N PHE A 645 36.46 -8.17 -4.24
CA PHE A 645 37.38 -9.14 -3.65
C PHE A 645 38.68 -8.53 -3.09
N VAL A 646 38.89 -7.21 -3.18
CA VAL A 646 40.08 -6.57 -2.59
C VAL A 646 39.99 -6.53 -1.06
N SER A 647 40.94 -7.18 -0.39
CA SER A 647 41.17 -7.09 1.06
C SER A 647 41.46 -5.64 1.47
N VAL A 648 40.80 -5.16 2.52
CA VAL A 648 41.23 -3.93 3.20
C VAL A 648 42.47 -4.29 3.98
N GLU A 649 43.66 -3.91 3.50
CA GLU A 649 44.75 -3.66 4.43
C GLU A 649 44.25 -2.57 5.38
N GLN A 650 44.09 -2.94 6.65
CA GLN A 650 43.61 -2.05 7.72
C GLN A 650 44.57 -0.89 7.95
#